data_AF-A0A9W7A0C4-F1
#
_entry.id   AF-A0A9W7A0C4-F1
#
_cell.length_a   1.000
_cell.length_b   1.000
_cell.length_c   1.000
_cell.angle_alpha   90.00
_cell.angle_beta   90.00
_cell.angle_gamma   90.00
#
_symmetry.space_group_name_H-M   'P 1'
#
loop_
_entity.id
_entity.type
_entity.pdbx_description
1 polymer ?
#
loop_
_entity_poly.entity_id
_entity_poly.type
_entity_poly.pdbx_seq_one_letter_code
_entity_poly.pdbx_strand_id
1 'polypeptide(L)'
;MPPMANFDRVNSFSCLRPSSPNGNRLGSIEGHFEVIPVKDDVNVYGYLARFLNKYSCKWGGGIRIKKFASMEACKEEAKELAQCMEAKNRKAGIGTYGGCKTVLNIDPKDPVARSKACKALANVIIATKGHVLVGGDMNFGGKDLKILKSLVTDQGGNAEEINAVPPLFDNEISIATAYGIVGGVLSAQPKKVLLQGVGGVGSKVAELLTKEHGIEVVAFDMFDRSDAVDSPLFSFVKTFEELLKVTGADLFCPCADGHILTKAVVDQLKAVEITSILGAANHQLAEECDEKYIEDKGIMWYEDSVVNAGGVLRATATHQYIETSYEKIQDFIFSQAKTLKAGVELIKNIRVQYDTKESLDFYSCVMGENTDKGGSIHYGLYKTPETSMKEASINSLRRLLRDMPKGLKVLEIGSGTGFASQIMASEYGHHVTGVNICPMQNQWNREGAEALGCGHLVDVKLMSFERLPVEWSNSFDMVFSQESICHANDKPALIASMFHMLKPGGKLVFSDITAGATQMTFNNVNAVSGLTPAAEYESMLHRCGFHSLEREDYSRFLHTNFSKMLNQIETQLDESVKRVKDFADSLRTRLRSNAIDWNFFWATKRPAPKRVFCSARIDRNWVDKMPAFQISWNNTDKCLTPEELSQCAGFFDGAILTFKDKPKGLYAPVVATLSSGTEHLKGLADFVEVVNAPEAIAESCAEYVLAMALSANRGLVGVSSKASNATSDWNYRANCEGKTLQNMHVGIVGMGRIGALVATKFNRVGCNNVTYNSRSQKNGIPAKFEQNLDMLLQGSDIVVLCCDLNDSTKGMFDAERIKGMKKGSVLVSVARSPVIDFPALVTALKEDGGVSRAVVDDAPEDFVSWDEGVGQGQLTVTAHIASNTEDSRRDIFHEAFANMATKL
;
A
#
# COMPACT_ATOMS: atom_id res chain seq x y z
N MET A 1 -26.85 0.05 -0.31
CA MET A 1 -25.39 0.03 -0.57
C MET A 1 -24.73 -0.71 0.58
N PRO A 2 -24.15 -1.91 0.40
CA PRO A 2 -23.35 -2.51 1.45
C PRO A 2 -21.98 -1.81 1.53
N PRO A 3 -21.34 -1.84 2.71
CA PRO A 3 -20.17 -1.04 3.06
C PRO A 3 -18.95 -1.42 2.21
N MET A 4 -18.22 -0.40 1.71
CA MET A 4 -16.92 -0.57 1.05
C MET A 4 -15.96 -1.26 2.03
N ALA A 5 -15.67 -2.53 1.79
CA ALA A 5 -14.77 -3.33 2.61
C ALA A 5 -13.30 -2.92 2.39
N ASN A 6 -12.65 -2.53 3.48
CA ASN A 6 -11.22 -2.59 3.79
C ASN A 6 -10.23 -2.86 2.63
N PHE A 7 -9.54 -1.79 2.19
CA PHE A 7 -8.38 -1.85 1.29
C PHE A 7 -7.04 -2.22 1.98
N ASP A 8 -7.03 -2.56 3.27
CA ASP A 8 -5.80 -2.80 4.06
C ASP A 8 -5.34 -4.27 4.14
N ARG A 9 -5.24 -4.97 3.01
CA ARG A 9 -4.57 -6.28 2.96
C ARG A 9 -3.87 -6.50 1.63
N VAL A 10 -2.56 -6.28 1.55
CA VAL A 10 -1.52 -7.21 1.05
C VAL A 10 -0.15 -6.58 1.40
N ASN A 11 0.43 -6.96 2.53
CA ASN A 11 1.83 -6.66 2.86
C ASN A 11 2.60 -7.98 2.96
N SER A 12 3.12 -8.45 1.84
CA SER A 12 4.09 -9.54 1.78
C SER A 12 5.01 -9.32 0.58
N PHE A 13 6.24 -8.86 0.84
CA PHE A 13 7.28 -8.66 -0.18
C PHE A 13 7.96 -9.96 -0.62
N SER A 14 7.56 -11.12 -0.10
CA SER A 14 7.95 -12.44 -0.65
C SER A 14 7.37 -12.69 -2.05
N CYS A 15 6.47 -11.84 -2.54
CA CYS A 15 5.71 -12.03 -3.77
C CYS A 15 6.36 -11.50 -5.06
N LEU A 16 7.50 -10.80 -4.97
CA LEU A 16 8.05 -10.11 -6.15
C LEU A 16 9.03 -10.93 -6.98
N ARG A 17 9.41 -12.15 -6.59
CA ARG A 17 10.53 -12.85 -7.27
C ARG A 17 10.33 -14.36 -7.36
N PRO A 18 9.66 -14.86 -8.41
CA PRO A 18 9.72 -16.29 -8.71
C PRO A 18 11.14 -16.65 -9.16
N SER A 19 11.81 -17.49 -8.36
CA SER A 19 13.06 -18.17 -8.72
C SER A 19 12.79 -19.62 -9.09
N SER A 20 13.59 -20.17 -10.02
CA SER A 20 13.61 -21.62 -10.27
C SER A 20 13.94 -22.39 -8.97
N PRO A 21 13.74 -23.73 -8.92
CA PRO A 21 14.14 -24.55 -7.77
C PRO A 21 15.61 -24.36 -7.35
N ASN A 22 16.46 -23.82 -8.24
CA ASN A 22 17.88 -23.57 -8.04
C ASN A 22 18.23 -22.07 -7.89
N GLY A 23 17.26 -21.17 -7.73
CA GLY A 23 17.51 -19.74 -7.45
C GLY A 23 17.76 -18.84 -8.68
N ASN A 24 17.67 -19.35 -9.90
CA ASN A 24 17.86 -18.54 -11.13
C ASN A 24 16.58 -17.77 -11.51
N ARG A 25 16.76 -16.57 -12.10
CA ARG A 25 15.66 -15.75 -12.64
C ARG A 25 14.98 -16.45 -13.83
N LEU A 26 13.65 -16.34 -13.93
CA LEU A 26 12.87 -16.93 -15.03
C LEU A 26 13.02 -16.17 -16.36
N GLY A 27 13.32 -14.87 -16.30
CA GLY A 27 13.42 -14.00 -17.47
C GLY A 27 14.43 -12.86 -17.33
N SER A 28 14.61 -12.09 -18.40
CA SER A 28 15.44 -10.86 -18.41
C SER A 28 14.65 -9.67 -17.89
N ILE A 29 15.35 -8.70 -17.27
CA ILE A 29 14.78 -7.39 -16.94
C ILE A 29 15.22 -6.39 -17.99
N GLU A 30 14.25 -5.76 -18.64
CA GLU A 30 14.45 -4.76 -19.69
C GLU A 30 13.64 -3.51 -19.32
N GLY A 31 14.28 -2.52 -18.70
CA GLY A 31 13.62 -1.32 -18.20
C GLY A 31 12.59 -1.64 -17.11
N HIS A 32 11.32 -1.30 -17.35
CA HIS A 32 10.19 -1.60 -16.47
C HIS A 32 9.57 -2.98 -16.71
N PHE A 33 10.18 -3.84 -17.53
CA PHE A 33 9.61 -5.12 -17.90
C PHE A 33 10.44 -6.29 -17.39
N GLU A 34 9.78 -7.34 -16.95
CA GLU A 34 10.36 -8.68 -16.88
C GLU A 34 9.81 -9.51 -18.04
N VAL A 35 10.72 -10.05 -18.85
CA VAL A 35 10.38 -10.78 -20.07
C VAL A 35 10.83 -12.24 -19.91
N ILE A 36 9.85 -13.14 -19.95
CA ILE A 36 10.04 -14.57 -19.74
C ILE A 36 9.81 -15.30 -21.08
N PRO A 37 10.82 -15.99 -21.64
CA PRO A 37 10.65 -16.74 -22.87
C PRO A 37 9.77 -17.97 -22.65
N VAL A 38 8.76 -18.13 -23.51
CA VAL A 38 7.93 -19.34 -23.58
C VAL A 38 8.63 -20.31 -24.53
N LYS A 39 9.38 -21.28 -24.00
CA LYS A 39 10.22 -22.18 -24.79
C LYS A 39 10.23 -23.62 -24.28
N ASP A 40 10.56 -24.54 -25.17
CA ASP A 40 11.09 -25.86 -24.80
C ASP A 40 12.63 -25.87 -24.96
N ASP A 41 13.24 -27.05 -24.89
CA ASP A 41 14.70 -27.22 -24.98
C ASP A 41 15.28 -26.78 -26.34
N VAL A 42 14.44 -26.69 -27.38
CA VAL A 42 14.87 -26.51 -28.78
C VAL A 42 14.30 -25.23 -29.40
N ASN A 43 13.07 -24.84 -29.06
CA ASN A 43 12.31 -23.79 -29.73
C ASN A 43 11.76 -22.76 -28.73
N VAL A 44 11.84 -21.48 -29.11
CA VAL A 44 11.12 -20.39 -28.44
C VAL A 44 9.83 -20.11 -29.20
N TYR A 45 8.70 -20.28 -28.53
CA TYR A 45 7.36 -20.11 -29.11
C TYR A 45 6.80 -18.71 -28.88
N GLY A 46 7.33 -17.94 -27.92
CA GLY A 46 6.84 -16.59 -27.62
C GLY A 46 7.43 -16.02 -26.33
N TYR A 47 6.77 -15.00 -25.80
CA TYR A 47 7.18 -14.30 -24.58
C TYR A 47 5.99 -13.96 -23.68
N LEU A 48 6.23 -14.03 -22.38
CA LEU A 48 5.37 -13.47 -21.34
C LEU A 48 6.09 -12.25 -20.76
N ALA A 49 5.48 -11.08 -20.87
CA ALA A 49 6.01 -9.84 -20.32
C ALA A 49 5.18 -9.37 -19.12
N ARG A 50 5.86 -8.93 -18.06
CA ARG A 50 5.25 -8.32 -16.86
C ARG A 50 5.73 -6.89 -16.70
N PHE A 51 4.82 -5.96 -16.50
CA PHE A 51 5.15 -4.58 -16.17
C PHE A 51 5.43 -4.44 -14.66
N LEU A 52 6.67 -4.12 -14.31
CA LEU A 52 7.14 -3.99 -12.93
C LEU A 52 6.90 -2.58 -12.41
N ASN A 53 6.04 -2.45 -11.38
CA ASN A 53 5.85 -1.21 -10.62
C ASN A 53 5.88 -1.52 -9.11
N LYS A 54 5.93 -0.48 -8.28
CA LYS A 54 6.02 -0.61 -6.81
C LYS A 54 4.70 -0.95 -6.09
N TYR A 55 3.61 -1.08 -6.84
CA TYR A 55 2.24 -1.22 -6.31
C TYR A 55 1.60 -2.58 -6.61
N SER A 56 2.11 -3.31 -7.61
CA SER A 56 1.54 -4.57 -8.07
C SER A 56 2.16 -5.78 -7.37
N CYS A 57 1.31 -6.65 -6.82
CA CYS A 57 1.72 -7.91 -6.17
C CYS A 57 1.30 -9.18 -6.95
N LYS A 58 0.45 -9.00 -7.97
CA LYS A 58 0.06 -9.99 -8.97
C LYS A 58 0.00 -9.32 -10.35
N TRP A 59 0.14 -10.07 -11.44
CA TRP A 59 0.04 -9.55 -12.81
C TRP A 59 -1.01 -10.32 -13.61
N GLY A 60 -1.94 -9.61 -14.24
CA GLY A 60 -3.02 -10.21 -15.02
C GLY A 60 -2.92 -9.88 -16.50
N GLY A 61 -3.12 -10.86 -17.38
CA GLY A 61 -2.93 -10.67 -18.82
C GLY A 61 -3.55 -11.73 -19.72
N GLY A 62 -3.85 -11.37 -20.97
CA GLY A 62 -4.30 -12.30 -22.01
C GLY A 62 -3.15 -13.05 -22.68
N ILE A 63 -3.46 -14.19 -23.31
CA ILE A 63 -2.56 -14.97 -24.16
C ILE A 63 -2.97 -14.77 -25.62
N ARG A 64 -2.09 -14.18 -26.43
CA ARG A 64 -2.31 -13.91 -27.86
C ARG A 64 -1.51 -14.87 -28.72
N ILE A 65 -2.13 -15.38 -29.80
CA ILE A 65 -1.40 -16.07 -30.89
C ILE A 65 -1.43 -15.17 -32.14
N LYS A 66 -0.25 -14.76 -32.60
CA LYS A 66 -0.06 -13.95 -33.83
C LYS A 66 1.29 -14.29 -34.44
N LYS A 67 1.35 -14.44 -35.76
CA LYS A 67 2.60 -14.71 -36.47
C LYS A 67 3.33 -13.39 -36.74
N PHE A 68 4.61 -13.33 -36.36
CA PHE A 68 5.51 -12.20 -36.58
C PHE A 68 6.70 -12.62 -37.44
N ALA A 69 7.27 -11.65 -38.16
CA ALA A 69 8.46 -11.86 -38.99
C ALA A 69 9.72 -12.19 -38.16
N SER A 70 9.78 -11.77 -36.88
CA SER A 70 10.88 -12.05 -35.97
C SER A 70 10.40 -12.26 -34.53
N MET A 71 11.22 -12.92 -33.71
CA MET A 71 10.95 -13.08 -32.28
C MET A 71 11.11 -11.77 -31.51
N GLU A 72 11.94 -10.84 -31.99
CA GLU A 72 12.09 -9.52 -31.37
C GLU A 72 10.80 -8.70 -31.49
N ALA A 73 10.16 -8.71 -32.67
CA ALA A 73 8.86 -8.07 -32.86
C ALA A 73 7.78 -8.68 -31.94
N CYS A 74 7.81 -10.00 -31.72
CA CYS A 74 6.92 -10.67 -30.78
C CYS A 74 7.16 -10.23 -29.33
N LYS A 75 8.43 -10.02 -28.94
CA LYS A 75 8.82 -9.58 -27.60
C LYS A 75 8.38 -8.14 -27.33
N GLU A 76 8.59 -7.24 -28.29
CA GLU A 76 8.19 -5.83 -28.15
C GLU A 76 6.66 -5.70 -28.06
N GLU A 77 5.90 -6.41 -28.90
CA GLU A 77 4.44 -6.45 -28.77
C GLU A 77 4.00 -6.97 -27.38
N ALA A 78 4.66 -7.99 -26.83
CA ALA A 78 4.34 -8.48 -25.49
C ALA A 78 4.56 -7.40 -24.42
N LYS A 79 5.63 -6.61 -24.50
CA LYS A 79 5.92 -5.52 -23.57
C LYS A 79 4.91 -4.39 -23.69
N GLU A 80 4.67 -3.90 -24.90
CA GLU A 80 3.71 -2.81 -25.13
C GLU A 80 2.32 -3.17 -24.62
N LEU A 81 1.85 -4.39 -24.94
CA LEU A 81 0.57 -4.88 -24.45
C LEU A 81 0.54 -5.09 -22.93
N ALA A 82 1.66 -5.49 -22.30
CA ALA A 82 1.74 -5.62 -20.85
C ALA A 82 1.64 -4.25 -20.16
N GLN A 83 2.25 -3.20 -20.72
CA GLN A 83 2.09 -1.83 -20.24
C GLN A 83 0.65 -1.34 -20.36
N CYS A 84 -0.03 -1.65 -21.47
CA CYS A 84 -1.43 -1.26 -21.62
C CYS A 84 -2.37 -2.06 -20.72
N MET A 85 -2.04 -3.31 -20.38
CA MET A 85 -2.74 -4.04 -19.32
C MET A 85 -2.54 -3.40 -17.94
N GLU A 86 -1.38 -2.81 -17.64
CA GLU A 86 -1.16 -2.07 -16.40
C GLU A 86 -2.05 -0.84 -16.32
N ALA A 87 -2.04 -0.02 -17.38
CA ALA A 87 -2.85 1.19 -17.44
C ALA A 87 -4.35 0.86 -17.31
N LYS A 88 -4.80 -0.20 -17.99
CA LYS A 88 -6.17 -0.70 -17.93
C LYS A 88 -6.56 -1.18 -16.53
N ASN A 89 -5.75 -2.03 -15.89
CA ASN A 89 -6.03 -2.54 -14.55
C ASN A 89 -6.09 -1.41 -13.52
N ARG A 90 -5.19 -0.42 -13.64
CA ARG A 90 -5.15 0.75 -12.77
C ARG A 90 -6.37 1.65 -12.93
N LYS A 91 -6.75 1.97 -14.18
CA LYS A 91 -7.93 2.82 -14.49
C LYS A 91 -9.26 2.15 -14.16
N ALA A 92 -9.31 0.82 -14.24
CA ALA A 92 -10.45 0.02 -13.80
C ALA A 92 -10.59 -0.06 -12.26
N GLY A 93 -9.67 0.53 -11.48
CA GLY A 93 -9.72 0.52 -10.02
C GLY A 93 -9.27 -0.80 -9.38
N ILE A 94 -8.59 -1.66 -10.14
CA ILE A 94 -8.19 -3.01 -9.72
C ILE A 94 -6.72 -3.00 -9.27
N GLY A 95 -6.36 -2.00 -8.45
CA GLY A 95 -4.98 -1.54 -8.21
C GLY A 95 -4.00 -2.53 -7.56
N THR A 96 -4.43 -3.75 -7.22
CA THR A 96 -3.55 -4.83 -6.74
C THR A 96 -2.93 -5.64 -7.89
N TYR A 97 -3.44 -5.52 -9.12
CA TYR A 97 -2.96 -6.23 -10.31
C TYR A 97 -2.14 -5.32 -11.23
N GLY A 98 -0.90 -5.71 -11.49
CA GLY A 98 -0.06 -5.15 -12.55
C GLY A 98 -0.41 -5.69 -13.92
N GLY A 99 0.22 -5.15 -14.95
CA GLY A 99 0.01 -5.56 -16.34
C GLY A 99 0.85 -6.76 -16.75
N CYS A 100 0.22 -7.79 -17.30
CA CYS A 100 0.89 -8.91 -17.97
C CYS A 100 0.39 -9.03 -19.41
N LYS A 101 1.22 -9.58 -20.30
CA LYS A 101 0.74 -10.14 -21.57
C LYS A 101 1.60 -11.31 -22.00
N THR A 102 0.97 -12.34 -22.57
CA THR A 102 1.66 -13.44 -23.25
C THR A 102 1.40 -13.36 -24.75
N VAL A 103 2.43 -13.42 -25.57
CA VAL A 103 2.33 -13.44 -27.04
C VAL A 103 3.10 -14.65 -27.58
N LEU A 104 2.42 -15.47 -28.38
CA LEU A 104 2.96 -16.68 -29.01
C LEU A 104 3.11 -16.46 -30.52
N ASN A 105 4.35 -16.55 -31.02
CA ASN A 105 4.73 -16.38 -32.42
C ASN A 105 4.59 -17.69 -33.23
N ILE A 106 3.37 -18.21 -33.28
CA ILE A 106 3.03 -19.43 -34.03
C ILE A 106 1.91 -19.15 -35.03
N ASP A 107 1.75 -20.04 -36.03
CA ASP A 107 0.58 -19.98 -36.90
C ASP A 107 -0.68 -20.35 -36.09
N PRO A 108 -1.71 -19.48 -36.01
CA PRO A 108 -2.96 -19.78 -35.32
C PRO A 108 -3.64 -21.08 -35.77
N LYS A 109 -3.39 -21.54 -37.01
CA LYS A 109 -4.01 -22.73 -37.59
C LYS A 109 -3.19 -24.01 -37.41
N ASP A 110 -1.96 -23.93 -36.91
CA ASP A 110 -1.09 -25.10 -36.71
C ASP A 110 -1.37 -25.78 -35.36
N PRO A 111 -2.03 -26.95 -35.33
CA PRO A 111 -2.39 -27.62 -34.08
C PRO A 111 -1.17 -28.17 -33.32
N VAL A 112 -0.08 -28.52 -34.02
CA VAL A 112 1.12 -29.08 -33.42
C VAL A 112 1.91 -27.99 -32.71
N ALA A 113 2.12 -26.84 -33.36
CA ALA A 113 2.78 -25.70 -32.77
C ALA A 113 2.00 -25.17 -31.55
N ARG A 114 0.67 -25.12 -31.63
CA ARG A 114 -0.21 -24.72 -30.51
C ARG A 114 -0.03 -25.63 -29.29
N SER A 115 -0.08 -26.94 -29.50
CA SER A 115 0.08 -27.92 -28.41
C SER A 115 1.43 -27.80 -27.71
N LYS A 116 2.53 -27.65 -28.47
CA LYS A 116 3.87 -27.46 -27.91
C LYS A 116 4.01 -26.14 -27.16
N ALA A 117 3.48 -25.04 -27.71
CA ALA A 117 3.49 -23.74 -27.07
C ALA A 117 2.69 -23.73 -25.75
N CYS A 118 1.53 -24.41 -25.68
CA CYS A 118 0.77 -24.56 -24.45
C CYS A 118 1.54 -25.31 -23.36
N LYS A 119 2.28 -26.38 -23.71
CA LYS A 119 3.13 -27.10 -22.75
C LYS A 119 4.26 -26.21 -22.22
N ALA A 120 4.95 -25.49 -23.11
CA ALA A 120 5.99 -24.53 -22.72
C ALA A 120 5.43 -23.42 -21.82
N LEU A 121 4.23 -22.92 -22.13
CA LEU A 121 3.56 -21.88 -21.34
C LEU A 121 3.12 -22.39 -19.96
N ALA A 122 2.65 -23.64 -19.85
CA ALA A 122 2.30 -24.25 -18.56
C ALA A 122 3.49 -24.23 -17.60
N ASN A 123 4.69 -24.57 -18.07
CA ASN A 123 5.92 -24.52 -17.28
C ASN A 123 6.22 -23.10 -16.76
N VAL A 124 6.05 -22.10 -17.63
CA VAL A 124 6.25 -20.69 -17.25
C VAL A 124 5.26 -20.28 -16.17
N ILE A 125 3.98 -20.61 -16.33
CA ILE A 125 2.92 -20.27 -15.35
C ILE A 125 3.20 -20.89 -13.99
N ILE A 126 3.46 -22.20 -13.94
CA ILE A 126 3.81 -22.93 -12.70
C ILE A 126 4.97 -22.26 -11.98
N ALA A 127 6.01 -21.88 -12.73
CA ALA A 127 7.18 -21.25 -12.17
C ALA A 127 6.89 -19.87 -11.55
N THR A 128 5.80 -19.20 -11.94
CA THR A 128 5.37 -17.93 -11.36
C THR A 128 4.71 -18.04 -9.98
N LYS A 129 4.39 -19.25 -9.50
CA LYS A 129 3.84 -19.51 -8.16
C LYS A 129 2.62 -18.66 -7.79
N GLY A 130 1.70 -18.46 -8.73
CA GLY A 130 0.46 -17.72 -8.50
C GLY A 130 0.57 -16.20 -8.55
N HIS A 131 1.73 -15.67 -8.96
CA HIS A 131 1.91 -14.24 -9.20
C HIS A 131 1.39 -13.78 -10.56
N VAL A 132 1.25 -14.69 -11.53
CA VAL A 132 0.71 -14.37 -12.85
C VAL A 132 -0.62 -15.06 -13.08
N LEU A 133 -1.62 -14.30 -13.49
CA LEU A 133 -2.90 -14.80 -13.94
C LEU A 133 -3.02 -14.60 -15.45
N VAL A 134 -3.36 -15.68 -16.16
CA VAL A 134 -3.53 -15.65 -17.61
C VAL A 134 -4.96 -15.93 -18.05
N GLY A 135 -5.39 -15.27 -19.12
CA GLY A 135 -6.68 -15.44 -19.76
C GLY A 135 -6.57 -15.56 -21.29
N GLY A 136 -7.69 -15.80 -21.96
CA GLY A 136 -7.75 -15.85 -23.42
C GLY A 136 -7.61 -14.47 -24.06
N ASP A 137 -7.07 -14.41 -25.27
CA ASP A 137 -6.95 -13.22 -26.13
C ASP A 137 -7.06 -13.69 -27.59
N MET A 138 -6.76 -12.80 -28.54
CA MET A 138 -6.78 -13.07 -29.98
C MET A 138 -6.15 -14.43 -30.34
N ASN A 139 -6.96 -15.26 -31.01
CA ASN A 139 -6.64 -16.62 -31.47
C ASN A 139 -6.35 -17.68 -30.38
N PHE A 140 -6.54 -17.37 -29.09
CA PHE A 140 -6.37 -18.29 -27.95
C PHE A 140 -7.64 -18.30 -27.07
N GLY A 141 -8.46 -19.34 -27.22
CA GLY A 141 -9.84 -19.36 -26.70
C GLY A 141 -10.08 -20.36 -25.56
N GLY A 142 -11.36 -20.57 -25.22
CA GLY A 142 -11.79 -21.45 -24.13
C GLY A 142 -11.30 -22.90 -24.25
N LYS A 143 -11.20 -23.45 -25.47
CA LYS A 143 -10.62 -24.77 -25.71
C LYS A 143 -9.14 -24.83 -25.33
N ASP A 144 -8.36 -23.83 -25.72
CA ASP A 144 -6.93 -23.77 -25.40
C ASP A 144 -6.70 -23.55 -23.90
N LEU A 145 -7.52 -22.71 -23.26
CA LEU A 145 -7.48 -22.51 -21.81
C LEU A 145 -7.80 -23.79 -21.04
N LYS A 146 -8.77 -24.60 -21.48
CA LYS A 146 -9.05 -25.92 -20.88
C LYS A 146 -7.85 -26.85 -20.97
N ILE A 147 -7.18 -26.89 -22.13
CA ILE A 147 -5.97 -27.69 -22.34
C ILE A 147 -4.84 -27.18 -21.43
N LEU A 148 -4.59 -25.88 -21.41
CA LEU A 148 -3.55 -25.26 -20.59
C LEU A 148 -3.81 -25.53 -19.09
N LYS A 149 -5.07 -25.47 -18.65
CA LYS A 149 -5.47 -25.75 -17.27
C LYS A 149 -5.22 -27.20 -16.88
N SER A 150 -5.54 -28.16 -17.76
CA SER A 150 -5.17 -29.57 -17.56
C SER A 150 -3.67 -29.70 -17.41
N LEU A 151 -2.90 -29.13 -18.36
CA LEU A 151 -1.44 -29.23 -18.36
C LEU A 151 -0.79 -28.66 -17.10
N VAL A 152 -1.28 -27.54 -16.57
CA VAL A 152 -0.77 -26.97 -15.31
C VAL A 152 -1.13 -27.85 -14.12
N THR A 153 -2.36 -28.37 -14.07
CA THR A 153 -2.82 -29.27 -13.00
C THR A 153 -2.02 -30.58 -12.99
N ASP A 154 -1.86 -31.20 -14.15
CA ASP A 154 -1.16 -32.48 -14.34
C ASP A 154 0.33 -32.39 -13.93
N GLN A 155 0.90 -31.18 -13.99
CA GLN A 155 2.28 -30.88 -13.61
C GLN A 155 2.42 -30.34 -12.17
N GLY A 156 1.35 -30.41 -11.36
CA GLY A 156 1.35 -30.02 -9.95
C GLY A 156 1.22 -28.51 -9.69
N GLY A 157 0.85 -27.72 -10.70
CA GLY A 157 0.58 -26.29 -10.58
C GLY A 157 -0.85 -25.97 -10.16
N ASN A 158 -1.08 -24.73 -9.73
CA ASN A 158 -2.42 -24.28 -9.36
C ASN A 158 -3.24 -23.88 -10.60
N ALA A 159 -4.32 -24.62 -10.84
CA ALA A 159 -5.25 -24.41 -11.95
C ALA A 159 -6.02 -23.07 -11.87
N GLU A 160 -6.07 -22.43 -10.69
CA GLU A 160 -6.67 -21.09 -10.49
C GLU A 160 -5.83 -19.97 -11.11
N GLU A 161 -4.56 -20.24 -11.45
CA GLU A 161 -3.69 -19.32 -12.19
C GLU A 161 -4.12 -19.18 -13.67
N ILE A 162 -4.95 -20.10 -14.15
CA ILE A 162 -5.49 -20.13 -15.51
C ILE A 162 -7.00 -19.94 -15.46
N ASN A 163 -7.42 -18.81 -16.00
CA ASN A 163 -8.80 -18.37 -16.10
C ASN A 163 -9.51 -18.22 -14.75
N ALA A 164 -9.69 -16.96 -14.39
CA ALA A 164 -10.45 -16.49 -13.24
C ALA A 164 -11.97 -16.73 -13.32
N VAL A 165 -12.52 -17.16 -14.45
CA VAL A 165 -13.97 -17.42 -14.56
C VAL A 165 -14.22 -18.94 -14.41
N PRO A 166 -15.06 -19.38 -13.46
CA PRO A 166 -15.50 -20.77 -13.36
C PRO A 166 -16.10 -21.26 -14.69
N PRO A 167 -16.18 -22.58 -14.95
CA PRO A 167 -16.51 -23.13 -16.26
C PRO A 167 -17.99 -22.97 -16.58
N LEU A 168 -18.44 -21.77 -16.92
CA LEU A 168 -19.76 -21.49 -17.47
C LEU A 168 -19.60 -20.49 -18.61
N PHE A 169 -19.64 -21.04 -19.84
CA PHE A 169 -19.73 -20.37 -21.15
C PHE A 169 -18.45 -19.68 -21.69
N ASP A 170 -18.04 -20.08 -22.90
CA ASP A 170 -16.80 -19.66 -23.58
C ASP A 170 -16.72 -18.16 -23.98
N ASN A 171 -17.75 -17.34 -23.67
CA ASN A 171 -17.91 -15.97 -24.23
C ASN A 171 -18.07 -14.84 -23.19
N GLU A 172 -18.05 -15.09 -21.88
CA GLU A 172 -18.39 -14.05 -20.86
C GLU A 172 -17.48 -12.82 -20.88
N ILE A 173 -16.18 -12.97 -21.13
CA ILE A 173 -15.22 -11.85 -21.19
C ILE A 173 -15.52 -10.94 -22.39
N SER A 174 -15.84 -11.54 -23.53
CA SER A 174 -16.24 -10.81 -24.74
C SER A 174 -17.57 -10.11 -24.54
N ILE A 175 -18.53 -10.76 -23.87
CA ILE A 175 -19.83 -10.17 -23.52
C ILE A 175 -19.62 -8.99 -22.55
N ALA A 176 -18.86 -9.16 -21.48
CA ALA A 176 -18.57 -8.08 -20.54
C ALA A 176 -17.88 -6.88 -21.21
N THR A 177 -16.94 -7.16 -22.11
CA THR A 177 -16.30 -6.11 -22.92
C THR A 177 -17.33 -5.42 -23.81
N ALA A 178 -18.23 -6.15 -24.45
CA ALA A 178 -19.29 -5.58 -25.28
C ALA A 178 -20.24 -4.67 -24.49
N TYR A 179 -20.70 -5.10 -23.30
CA TYR A 179 -21.53 -4.26 -22.41
C TYR A 179 -20.79 -2.98 -21.97
N GLY A 180 -19.48 -3.09 -21.70
CA GLY A 180 -18.64 -1.92 -21.42
C GLY A 180 -18.59 -0.94 -22.58
N ILE A 181 -18.32 -1.44 -23.79
CA ILE A 181 -18.32 -0.62 -25.01
C ILE A 181 -19.67 0.03 -25.25
N VAL A 182 -20.78 -0.70 -25.08
CA VAL A 182 -22.14 -0.15 -25.18
C VAL A 182 -22.34 0.98 -24.18
N GLY A 183 -21.89 0.83 -22.92
CA GLY A 183 -21.91 1.92 -21.93
C GLY A 183 -21.16 3.17 -22.39
N GLY A 184 -19.97 2.98 -23.00
CA GLY A 184 -19.23 4.06 -23.65
C GLY A 184 -20.02 4.70 -24.81
N VAL A 185 -20.57 3.90 -25.70
CA VAL A 185 -21.37 4.35 -26.87
C VAL A 185 -22.57 5.17 -26.41
N LEU A 186 -23.32 4.70 -25.42
CA LEU A 186 -24.50 5.39 -24.89
C LEU A 186 -24.16 6.75 -24.26
N SER A 187 -22.96 6.92 -23.70
CA SER A 187 -22.50 8.21 -23.18
C SER A 187 -22.31 9.27 -24.28
N ALA A 188 -22.02 8.83 -25.50
CA ALA A 188 -21.91 9.68 -26.68
C ALA A 188 -23.28 9.97 -27.34
N GLN A 189 -24.33 9.21 -27.02
CA GLN A 189 -25.69 9.34 -27.56
C GLN A 189 -25.78 9.33 -29.11
N PRO A 190 -25.12 8.39 -29.82
CA PRO A 190 -25.16 8.36 -31.27
C PRO A 190 -26.52 7.87 -31.79
N LYS A 191 -26.87 8.26 -33.02
CA LYS A 191 -28.01 7.70 -33.76
C LYS A 191 -27.58 6.53 -34.63
N LYS A 192 -26.37 6.61 -35.19
CA LYS A 192 -25.80 5.58 -36.06
C LYS A 192 -24.31 5.37 -35.78
N VAL A 193 -23.89 4.09 -35.76
CA VAL A 193 -22.54 3.63 -35.42
C VAL A 193 -21.90 2.90 -36.59
N LEU A 194 -20.67 3.28 -36.93
CA LEU A 194 -19.81 2.56 -37.87
C LEU A 194 -18.94 1.56 -37.09
N LEU A 195 -19.19 0.27 -37.23
CA LEU A 195 -18.49 -0.79 -36.50
C LEU A 195 -17.45 -1.47 -37.39
N GLN A 196 -16.17 -1.40 -37.00
CA GLN A 196 -15.11 -2.13 -37.67
C GLN A 196 -14.75 -3.38 -36.85
N GLY A 197 -15.02 -4.56 -37.40
CA GLY A 197 -14.79 -5.86 -36.78
C GLY A 197 -16.05 -6.45 -36.17
N VAL A 198 -16.50 -7.59 -36.69
CA VAL A 198 -17.70 -8.32 -36.24
C VAL A 198 -17.26 -9.64 -35.59
N GLY A 199 -16.18 -9.60 -34.82
CA GLY A 199 -15.68 -10.73 -34.02
C GLY A 199 -16.48 -10.97 -32.73
N GLY A 200 -15.91 -11.73 -31.79
CA GLY A 200 -16.61 -12.11 -30.55
C GLY A 200 -17.13 -10.95 -29.69
N VAL A 201 -16.45 -9.79 -29.71
CA VAL A 201 -16.94 -8.56 -29.07
C VAL A 201 -17.83 -7.76 -30.01
N GLY A 202 -17.37 -7.52 -31.24
CA GLY A 202 -18.07 -6.68 -32.22
C GLY A 202 -19.47 -7.17 -32.56
N SER A 203 -19.68 -8.47 -32.78
CA SER A 203 -21.03 -9.02 -33.02
C SER A 203 -21.97 -8.75 -31.85
N LYS A 204 -21.46 -8.84 -30.61
CA LYS A 204 -22.28 -8.61 -29.42
C LYS A 204 -22.56 -7.12 -29.22
N VAL A 205 -21.61 -6.25 -29.49
CA VAL A 205 -21.83 -4.78 -29.52
C VAL A 205 -22.93 -4.44 -30.53
N ALA A 206 -22.85 -4.96 -31.76
CA ALA A 206 -23.88 -4.73 -32.77
C ALA A 206 -25.26 -5.22 -32.32
N GLU A 207 -25.33 -6.42 -31.74
CA GLU A 207 -26.58 -6.97 -31.21
C GLU A 207 -27.20 -6.09 -30.12
N LEU A 208 -26.41 -5.69 -29.11
CA LEU A 208 -26.88 -4.88 -27.97
C LEU A 208 -27.36 -3.49 -28.43
N LEU A 209 -26.57 -2.82 -29.28
CA LEU A 209 -26.91 -1.49 -29.80
C LEU A 209 -28.23 -1.51 -30.59
N THR A 210 -28.41 -2.50 -31.47
CA THR A 210 -29.63 -2.57 -32.28
C THR A 210 -30.83 -3.06 -31.48
N LYS A 211 -30.72 -4.20 -30.77
CA LYS A 211 -31.88 -4.84 -30.12
C LYS A 211 -32.33 -4.11 -28.85
N GLU A 212 -31.39 -3.66 -28.03
CA GLU A 212 -31.70 -3.11 -26.70
C GLU A 212 -31.82 -1.57 -26.72
N HIS A 213 -31.15 -0.91 -27.68
CA HIS A 213 -31.09 0.55 -27.74
C HIS A 213 -31.60 1.17 -29.04
N GLY A 214 -31.94 0.37 -30.06
CA GLY A 214 -32.50 0.86 -31.33
C GLY A 214 -31.53 1.73 -32.15
N ILE A 215 -30.22 1.59 -31.91
CA ILE A 215 -29.17 2.35 -32.63
C ILE A 215 -28.86 1.64 -33.95
N GLU A 216 -28.77 2.40 -35.04
CA GLU A 216 -28.42 1.84 -36.34
C GLU A 216 -26.93 1.50 -36.41
N VAL A 217 -26.59 0.31 -36.90
CA VAL A 217 -25.20 -0.15 -37.03
C VAL A 217 -24.89 -0.48 -38.49
N VAL A 218 -23.78 0.04 -39.00
CA VAL A 218 -23.17 -0.36 -40.27
C VAL A 218 -21.81 -0.97 -39.97
N ALA A 219 -21.57 -2.19 -40.41
CA ALA A 219 -20.42 -2.98 -40.00
C ALA A 219 -19.54 -3.45 -41.17
N PHE A 220 -18.25 -3.65 -40.91
CA PHE A 220 -17.27 -4.24 -41.82
C PHE A 220 -16.39 -5.24 -41.05
N ASP A 221 -15.93 -6.31 -41.71
CA ASP A 221 -14.92 -7.23 -41.16
C ASP A 221 -13.86 -7.54 -42.23
N MET A 222 -12.60 -7.70 -41.82
CA MET A 222 -11.50 -8.03 -42.75
C MET A 222 -11.57 -9.48 -43.24
N PHE A 223 -12.24 -10.36 -42.50
CA PHE A 223 -12.46 -11.74 -42.90
C PHE A 223 -13.80 -11.87 -43.64
N ASP A 224 -13.88 -12.83 -44.56
CA ASP A 224 -15.14 -13.17 -45.22
C ASP A 224 -16.14 -13.68 -44.18
N ARG A 225 -17.20 -12.89 -43.99
CA ARG A 225 -18.32 -13.13 -43.08
C ARG A 225 -19.61 -13.15 -43.86
N SER A 226 -19.67 -14.06 -44.84
CA SER A 226 -20.83 -14.25 -45.71
C SER A 226 -22.11 -14.55 -44.90
N ASP A 227 -21.97 -15.05 -43.67
CA ASP A 227 -23.04 -15.24 -42.67
C ASP A 227 -23.58 -13.95 -42.06
N ALA A 228 -22.81 -12.86 -42.06
CA ALA A 228 -23.19 -11.56 -41.50
C ALA A 228 -23.83 -10.61 -42.52
N VAL A 229 -23.74 -10.92 -43.82
CA VAL A 229 -24.25 -10.07 -44.92
C VAL A 229 -25.77 -9.95 -44.90
N ASP A 230 -26.49 -10.98 -44.47
CA ASP A 230 -27.94 -11.02 -44.36
C ASP A 230 -28.45 -10.85 -42.91
N SER A 231 -27.64 -10.24 -42.04
CA SER A 231 -28.00 -10.03 -40.63
C SER A 231 -29.22 -9.11 -40.50
N PRO A 232 -30.29 -9.50 -39.78
CA PRO A 232 -31.42 -8.61 -39.50
C PRO A 232 -31.07 -7.50 -38.48
N LEU A 233 -29.86 -7.49 -37.93
CA LEU A 233 -29.46 -6.61 -36.82
C LEU A 233 -28.60 -5.41 -37.26
N PHE A 234 -27.91 -5.48 -38.40
CA PHE A 234 -27.03 -4.40 -38.86
C PHE A 234 -26.79 -4.51 -40.36
N SER A 235 -26.47 -3.39 -41.00
CA SER A 235 -26.04 -3.38 -42.41
C SER A 235 -24.57 -3.77 -42.50
N PHE A 236 -24.17 -4.52 -43.52
CA PHE A 236 -22.78 -4.93 -43.72
C PHE A 236 -22.22 -4.40 -45.05
N VAL A 237 -21.02 -3.81 -45.01
CA VAL A 237 -20.30 -3.33 -46.20
C VAL A 237 -19.11 -4.24 -46.52
N LYS A 238 -18.71 -4.29 -47.79
CA LYS A 238 -17.72 -5.27 -48.27
C LYS A 238 -16.29 -4.83 -48.04
N THR A 239 -16.04 -3.52 -47.95
CA THR A 239 -14.69 -2.98 -47.79
C THR A 239 -14.62 -1.93 -46.68
N PHE A 240 -13.44 -1.75 -46.10
CA PHE A 240 -13.23 -0.71 -45.09
C PHE A 240 -13.44 0.70 -45.68
N GLU A 241 -13.06 0.90 -46.94
CA GLU A 241 -13.28 2.17 -47.65
C GLU A 241 -14.77 2.48 -47.85
N GLU A 242 -15.61 1.46 -48.07
CA GLU A 242 -17.06 1.64 -48.09
C GLU A 242 -17.59 2.08 -46.72
N LEU A 243 -17.07 1.49 -45.63
CA LEU A 243 -17.46 1.87 -44.26
C LEU A 243 -17.16 3.35 -43.99
N LEU A 244 -15.98 3.83 -44.36
CA LEU A 244 -15.56 5.22 -44.15
C LEU A 244 -16.28 6.24 -45.05
N LYS A 245 -17.08 5.79 -46.02
CA LYS A 245 -17.91 6.65 -46.89
C LYS A 245 -19.37 6.75 -46.43
N VAL A 246 -19.77 5.99 -45.41
CA VAL A 246 -21.13 6.00 -44.88
C VAL A 246 -21.40 7.34 -44.19
N THR A 247 -22.42 8.06 -44.66
CA THR A 247 -22.82 9.36 -44.11
C THR A 247 -23.94 9.23 -43.07
N GLY A 248 -24.07 10.24 -42.20
CA GLY A 248 -25.10 10.28 -41.16
C GLY A 248 -24.83 9.34 -39.99
N ALA A 249 -23.59 8.89 -39.82
CA ALA A 249 -23.11 8.23 -38.61
C ALA A 249 -22.44 9.24 -37.69
N ASP A 250 -22.62 9.07 -36.38
CA ASP A 250 -22.09 10.01 -35.38
C ASP A 250 -20.87 9.44 -34.65
N LEU A 251 -20.69 8.11 -34.68
CA LEU A 251 -19.67 7.40 -33.92
C LEU A 251 -19.01 6.28 -34.73
N PHE A 252 -17.68 6.23 -34.64
CA PHE A 252 -16.86 5.13 -35.17
C PHE A 252 -16.39 4.22 -34.03
N CYS A 253 -16.63 2.91 -34.18
CA CYS A 253 -16.39 1.88 -33.19
C CYS A 253 -15.37 0.84 -33.71
N PRO A 254 -14.06 1.06 -33.50
CA PRO A 254 -13.03 0.11 -33.90
C PRO A 254 -12.97 -1.07 -32.92
N CYS A 255 -13.23 -2.29 -33.41
CA CYS A 255 -13.27 -3.54 -32.64
C CYS A 255 -12.39 -4.66 -33.24
N ALA A 256 -11.60 -4.36 -34.28
CA ALA A 256 -10.79 -5.35 -35.00
C ALA A 256 -9.29 -5.27 -34.64
N ASP A 257 -8.60 -4.26 -35.15
CA ASP A 257 -7.13 -4.16 -35.09
C ASP A 257 -6.67 -2.89 -34.38
N GLY A 258 -5.46 -2.94 -33.83
CA GLY A 258 -4.77 -1.76 -33.33
C GLY A 258 -4.28 -0.86 -34.47
N HIS A 259 -3.86 0.35 -34.13
CA HIS A 259 -3.29 1.36 -35.03
C HIS A 259 -4.16 1.75 -36.22
N ILE A 260 -5.48 1.55 -36.10
CA ILE A 260 -6.43 1.87 -37.18
C ILE A 260 -6.64 3.37 -37.37
N LEU A 261 -6.44 4.17 -36.32
CA LEU A 261 -6.60 5.62 -36.35
C LEU A 261 -5.31 6.26 -36.86
N THR A 262 -5.11 6.22 -38.17
CA THR A 262 -4.11 7.04 -38.88
C THR A 262 -4.68 8.43 -39.15
N LYS A 263 -3.83 9.42 -39.43
CA LYS A 263 -4.30 10.77 -39.80
C LYS A 263 -5.29 10.75 -40.98
N ALA A 264 -5.02 9.89 -41.97
CA ALA A 264 -5.87 9.73 -43.15
C ALA A 264 -7.26 9.19 -42.80
N VAL A 265 -7.33 8.19 -41.91
CA VAL A 265 -8.60 7.63 -41.43
C VAL A 265 -9.38 8.68 -40.63
N VAL A 266 -8.72 9.39 -39.71
CA VAL A 266 -9.35 10.46 -38.92
C VAL A 266 -9.91 11.57 -39.81
N ASP A 267 -9.18 11.97 -40.86
CA ASP A 267 -9.65 12.95 -41.83
C ASP A 267 -10.88 12.48 -42.62
N GLN A 268 -10.92 11.20 -43.02
CA GLN A 268 -12.08 10.60 -43.69
C GLN A 268 -13.29 10.50 -42.77
N LEU A 269 -13.09 10.06 -41.52
CA LEU A 269 -14.14 10.03 -40.49
C LEU A 269 -14.70 11.44 -40.27
N LYS A 270 -13.84 12.46 -40.23
CA LYS A 270 -14.29 13.86 -40.12
C LYS A 270 -15.11 14.30 -41.33
N ALA A 271 -14.72 13.88 -42.54
CA ALA A 271 -15.42 14.24 -43.78
C ALA A 271 -16.84 13.66 -43.85
N VAL A 272 -17.11 12.56 -43.15
CA VAL A 272 -18.45 11.96 -43.01
C VAL A 272 -19.15 12.33 -41.69
N GLU A 273 -18.69 13.41 -41.05
CA GLU A 273 -19.29 14.04 -39.86
C GLU A 273 -19.26 13.20 -38.57
N ILE A 274 -18.32 12.25 -38.44
CA ILE A 274 -18.10 11.55 -37.17
C ILE A 274 -17.72 12.55 -36.09
N THR A 275 -18.37 12.43 -34.93
CA THR A 275 -18.15 13.29 -33.77
C THR A 275 -17.45 12.57 -32.63
N SER A 276 -17.54 11.24 -32.59
CA SER A 276 -16.97 10.41 -31.51
C SER A 276 -16.27 9.15 -32.03
N ILE A 277 -15.18 8.76 -31.38
CA ILE A 277 -14.47 7.50 -31.64
C ILE A 277 -14.32 6.76 -30.31
N LEU A 278 -14.86 5.54 -30.23
CA LEU A 278 -14.64 4.64 -29.07
C LEU A 278 -14.94 3.20 -29.47
N GLY A 279 -14.10 2.25 -29.05
CA GLY A 279 -14.23 0.87 -29.50
C GLY A 279 -13.39 -0.12 -28.69
N ALA A 280 -13.56 -1.41 -28.99
CA ALA A 280 -12.93 -2.51 -28.26
C ALA A 280 -11.46 -2.75 -28.62
N ALA A 281 -11.00 -2.25 -29.78
CA ALA A 281 -9.62 -2.42 -30.23
C ALA A 281 -8.65 -1.83 -29.20
N ASN A 282 -7.52 -2.51 -28.97
CA ASN A 282 -6.43 -2.00 -28.13
C ASN A 282 -5.41 -1.29 -29.02
N HIS A 283 -4.81 -0.23 -28.49
CA HIS A 283 -3.85 0.66 -29.15
C HIS A 283 -4.42 1.24 -30.43
N GLN A 284 -5.55 1.94 -30.35
CA GLN A 284 -6.27 2.40 -31.55
C GLN A 284 -5.48 3.42 -32.38
N LEU A 285 -4.65 4.24 -31.74
CA LEU A 285 -3.85 5.31 -32.36
C LEU A 285 -2.65 4.74 -33.12
N ALA A 286 -2.46 5.18 -34.38
CA ALA A 286 -1.22 4.96 -35.12
C ALA A 286 -0.14 5.97 -34.66
N GLU A 287 1.14 5.66 -34.85
CA GLU A 287 2.25 6.52 -34.37
C GLU A 287 2.16 7.97 -34.88
N GLU A 288 1.71 8.15 -36.12
CA GLU A 288 1.58 9.46 -36.74
C GLU A 288 0.36 10.26 -36.29
N CYS A 289 -0.56 9.68 -35.52
CA CYS A 289 -1.82 10.26 -35.11
C CYS A 289 -1.99 10.20 -33.58
N ASP A 290 -1.90 11.35 -32.93
CA ASP A 290 -2.05 11.49 -31.48
C ASP A 290 -3.44 12.02 -31.08
N GLU A 291 -3.74 11.95 -29.78
CA GLU A 291 -4.99 12.45 -29.19
C GLU A 291 -5.26 13.91 -29.59
N LYS A 292 -4.20 14.74 -29.57
CA LYS A 292 -4.28 16.16 -29.95
C LYS A 292 -4.76 16.36 -31.37
N TYR A 293 -4.24 15.58 -32.33
CA TYR A 293 -4.68 15.68 -33.72
C TYR A 293 -6.19 15.39 -33.88
N ILE A 294 -6.71 14.39 -33.16
CA ILE A 294 -8.13 14.03 -33.19
C ILE A 294 -8.98 15.15 -32.55
N GLU A 295 -8.51 15.71 -31.43
CA GLU A 295 -9.15 16.86 -30.77
C GLU A 295 -9.20 18.10 -31.66
N ASP A 296 -8.12 18.40 -32.39
CA ASP A 296 -8.01 19.53 -33.32
C ASP A 296 -9.00 19.39 -34.51
N LYS A 297 -9.34 18.16 -34.89
CA LYS A 297 -10.40 17.85 -35.88
C LYS A 297 -11.81 17.96 -35.28
N GLY A 298 -11.92 18.23 -33.99
CA GLY A 298 -13.18 18.36 -33.27
C GLY A 298 -13.90 17.01 -33.10
N ILE A 299 -13.15 15.91 -33.05
CA ILE A 299 -13.68 14.57 -32.77
C ILE A 299 -13.35 14.22 -31.32
N MET A 300 -14.31 13.68 -30.57
CA MET A 300 -14.11 13.19 -29.21
C MET A 300 -13.62 11.74 -29.26
N TRP A 301 -12.38 11.51 -28.86
CA TRP A 301 -11.84 10.16 -28.72
C TRP A 301 -11.94 9.71 -27.26
N TYR A 302 -12.50 8.52 -27.05
CA TYR A 302 -12.53 7.90 -25.73
C TYR A 302 -11.41 6.86 -25.67
N GLU A 303 -10.53 7.03 -24.71
CA GLU A 303 -9.37 6.17 -24.55
C GLU A 303 -9.78 4.70 -24.41
N ASP A 304 -9.17 3.85 -25.24
CA ASP A 304 -9.45 2.42 -25.33
C ASP A 304 -9.29 1.70 -23.97
N SER A 305 -8.24 2.03 -23.22
CA SER A 305 -7.92 1.43 -21.91
C SER A 305 -9.00 1.65 -20.85
N VAL A 306 -9.90 2.63 -21.07
CA VAL A 306 -11.07 2.89 -20.22
C VAL A 306 -12.29 2.15 -20.75
N VAL A 307 -12.61 2.31 -22.03
CA VAL A 307 -13.89 1.83 -22.59
C VAL A 307 -13.92 0.31 -22.83
N ASN A 308 -12.77 -0.33 -23.06
CA ASN A 308 -12.69 -1.77 -23.30
C ASN A 308 -12.34 -2.59 -22.03
N ALA A 309 -12.46 -1.98 -20.84
CA ALA A 309 -12.09 -2.60 -19.56
C ALA A 309 -13.08 -3.67 -19.05
N GLY A 310 -14.25 -3.83 -19.69
CA GLY A 310 -15.32 -4.72 -19.22
C GLY A 310 -14.89 -6.17 -19.00
N GLY A 311 -14.06 -6.71 -19.89
CA GLY A 311 -13.51 -8.06 -19.74
C GLY A 311 -12.62 -8.23 -18.51
N VAL A 312 -11.81 -7.23 -18.18
CA VAL A 312 -10.94 -7.26 -17.00
C VAL A 312 -11.77 -7.19 -15.72
N LEU A 313 -12.75 -6.27 -15.67
CA LEU A 313 -13.66 -6.12 -14.53
C LEU A 313 -14.39 -7.44 -14.22
N ARG A 314 -14.87 -8.15 -15.25
CA ARG A 314 -15.51 -9.47 -15.10
C ARG A 314 -14.52 -10.53 -14.61
N ALA A 315 -13.29 -10.56 -15.15
CA ALA A 315 -12.27 -11.53 -14.77
C ALA A 315 -11.80 -11.36 -13.32
N THR A 316 -11.82 -10.15 -12.76
CA THR A 316 -11.35 -9.91 -11.38
C THR A 316 -12.44 -10.05 -10.33
N ALA A 317 -13.71 -9.80 -10.71
CA ALA A 317 -14.86 -9.91 -9.82
C ALA A 317 -15.03 -11.33 -9.22
N THR A 318 -14.69 -12.35 -9.99
CA THR A 318 -14.74 -13.76 -9.58
C THR A 318 -13.68 -14.14 -8.52
N HIS A 319 -12.56 -13.42 -8.44
CA HIS A 319 -11.51 -13.62 -7.42
C HIS A 319 -11.83 -12.92 -6.09
N GLN A 320 -12.70 -11.91 -6.11
CA GLN A 320 -13.08 -11.13 -4.93
C GLN A 320 -14.44 -11.55 -4.34
N TYR A 321 -15.06 -12.62 -4.85
CA TYR A 321 -16.42 -13.06 -4.49
C TYR A 321 -17.49 -11.95 -4.65
N ILE A 322 -17.33 -11.08 -5.65
CA ILE A 322 -18.28 -10.00 -5.94
C ILE A 322 -19.06 -10.38 -7.20
N GLU A 323 -20.35 -10.67 -7.05
CA GLU A 323 -21.24 -10.90 -8.19
C GLU A 323 -21.48 -9.57 -8.94
N THR A 324 -20.77 -9.39 -10.07
CA THR A 324 -20.86 -8.20 -10.92
C THR A 324 -21.62 -8.53 -12.19
N SER A 325 -22.87 -8.05 -12.32
CA SER A 325 -23.69 -8.25 -13.52
C SER A 325 -23.18 -7.41 -14.69
N TYR A 326 -23.58 -7.77 -15.92
CA TYR A 326 -23.15 -7.05 -17.12
C TYR A 326 -23.64 -5.60 -17.15
N GLU A 327 -24.84 -5.35 -16.61
CA GLU A 327 -25.43 -4.01 -16.49
C GLU A 327 -24.59 -3.12 -15.57
N LYS A 328 -24.07 -3.66 -14.46
CA LYS A 328 -23.18 -2.90 -13.57
C LYS A 328 -21.86 -2.53 -14.25
N ILE A 329 -21.34 -3.39 -15.12
CA ILE A 329 -20.13 -3.10 -15.92
C ILE A 329 -20.43 -1.98 -16.91
N GLN A 330 -21.57 -2.04 -17.59
CA GLN A 330 -22.06 -1.01 -18.49
C GLN A 330 -22.24 0.34 -17.78
N ASP A 331 -22.89 0.36 -16.61
CA ASP A 331 -23.10 1.57 -15.81
C ASP A 331 -21.79 2.19 -15.32
N PHE A 332 -20.84 1.34 -14.90
CA PHE A 332 -19.51 1.80 -14.47
C PHE A 332 -18.78 2.48 -15.63
N ILE A 333 -18.68 1.83 -16.79
CA ILE A 333 -17.98 2.40 -17.95
C ILE A 333 -18.73 3.63 -18.50
N PHE A 334 -20.06 3.63 -18.50
CA PHE A 334 -20.88 4.80 -18.82
C PHE A 334 -20.53 5.99 -17.93
N SER A 335 -20.43 5.79 -16.61
CA SER A 335 -20.09 6.86 -15.66
C SER A 335 -18.68 7.42 -15.88
N GLN A 336 -17.70 6.56 -16.17
CA GLN A 336 -16.32 6.95 -16.47
C GLN A 336 -16.24 7.74 -17.78
N ALA A 337 -16.88 7.24 -18.84
CA ALA A 337 -16.93 7.91 -20.14
C ALA A 337 -17.65 9.27 -20.06
N LYS A 338 -18.74 9.37 -19.28
CA LYS A 338 -19.44 10.64 -19.02
C LYS A 338 -18.57 11.63 -18.26
N THR A 339 -17.78 11.17 -17.29
CA THR A 339 -16.84 12.01 -16.53
C THR A 339 -15.73 12.54 -17.43
N LEU A 340 -15.17 11.69 -18.32
CA LEU A 340 -14.20 12.11 -19.33
C LEU A 340 -14.77 13.18 -20.26
N LYS A 341 -16.00 12.97 -20.77
CA LYS A 341 -16.71 13.94 -21.62
C LYS A 341 -16.93 15.28 -20.90
N ALA A 342 -17.43 15.24 -19.66
CA ALA A 342 -17.66 16.44 -18.85
C ALA A 342 -16.35 17.20 -18.57
N GLY A 343 -15.25 16.49 -18.29
CA GLY A 343 -13.94 17.10 -18.07
C GLY A 343 -13.41 17.82 -19.32
N VAL A 344 -13.53 17.20 -20.51
CA VAL A 344 -13.10 17.81 -21.78
C VAL A 344 -13.98 19.02 -22.15
N GLU A 345 -15.30 18.93 -21.98
CA GLU A 345 -16.22 20.05 -22.21
C GLU A 345 -15.99 21.19 -21.21
N LEU A 346 -15.73 20.89 -19.94
CA LEU A 346 -15.37 21.87 -18.92
C LEU A 346 -14.05 22.57 -19.26
N ILE A 347 -13.01 21.84 -19.68
CA ILE A 347 -11.73 22.42 -20.09
C ILE A 347 -11.90 23.34 -21.31
N LYS A 348 -12.72 22.94 -22.30
CA LYS A 348 -13.04 23.78 -23.46
C LYS A 348 -13.78 25.06 -23.03
N ASN A 349 -14.76 24.94 -22.15
CA ASN A 349 -15.55 26.09 -21.66
C ASN A 349 -14.71 27.04 -20.78
N ILE A 350 -13.84 26.52 -19.90
CA ILE A 350 -12.93 27.33 -19.08
C ILE A 350 -11.93 28.09 -19.97
N ARG A 351 -11.33 27.44 -20.97
CA ARG A 351 -10.42 28.11 -21.92
C ARG A 351 -11.12 29.27 -22.64
N VAL A 352 -12.33 29.06 -23.15
CA VAL A 352 -13.09 30.12 -23.82
C VAL A 352 -13.52 31.23 -22.85
N GLN A 353 -13.82 30.90 -21.58
CA GLN A 353 -14.31 31.85 -20.59
C GLN A 353 -13.24 32.84 -20.08
N TYR A 354 -11.96 32.45 -20.08
CA TYR A 354 -10.86 33.23 -19.48
C TYR A 354 -9.79 33.74 -20.47
N ASP A 355 -9.74 33.27 -21.72
CA ASP A 355 -8.65 33.63 -22.66
C ASP A 355 -8.97 34.73 -23.69
N THR A 356 -10.20 35.29 -23.73
CA THR A 356 -10.48 36.43 -24.64
C THR A 356 -10.07 37.76 -24.02
N LYS A 357 -9.59 38.71 -24.84
CA LYS A 357 -9.21 40.04 -24.38
C LYS A 357 -10.35 40.74 -23.63
N GLU A 358 -11.59 40.64 -24.12
CA GLU A 358 -12.74 41.23 -23.42
C GLU A 358 -13.00 40.57 -22.05
N SER A 359 -12.75 39.27 -21.92
CA SER A 359 -12.88 38.55 -20.64
C SER A 359 -11.86 39.01 -19.61
N LEU A 360 -10.64 39.31 -20.08
CA LEU A 360 -9.52 39.74 -19.26
C LEU A 360 -9.65 41.19 -18.79
N ASP A 361 -10.07 42.08 -19.69
CA ASP A 361 -10.37 43.47 -19.34
C ASP A 361 -11.53 43.53 -18.34
N PHE A 362 -12.55 42.68 -18.52
CA PHE A 362 -13.67 42.52 -17.59
C PHE A 362 -13.19 42.09 -16.18
N TYR A 363 -12.43 40.99 -16.07
CA TYR A 363 -11.99 40.51 -14.76
C TYR A 363 -10.95 41.43 -14.09
N SER A 364 -10.10 42.11 -14.87
CA SER A 364 -9.17 43.12 -14.33
C SER A 364 -9.93 44.28 -13.69
N CYS A 365 -11.00 44.74 -14.33
CA CYS A 365 -11.87 45.78 -13.77
C CYS A 365 -12.61 45.29 -12.51
N VAL A 366 -13.22 44.11 -12.56
CA VAL A 366 -14.02 43.57 -11.43
C VAL A 366 -13.16 43.31 -10.20
N MET A 367 -11.95 42.77 -10.38
CA MET A 367 -11.01 42.50 -9.29
C MET A 367 -10.23 43.74 -8.84
N GLY A 368 -10.31 44.85 -9.59
CA GLY A 368 -9.61 46.10 -9.31
C GLY A 368 -8.08 45.99 -9.38
N GLU A 369 -7.59 45.05 -10.19
CA GLU A 369 -6.16 44.75 -10.37
C GLU A 369 -5.86 44.42 -11.83
N ASN A 370 -4.61 44.66 -12.26
CA ASN A 370 -4.13 44.23 -13.58
C ASN A 370 -3.91 42.71 -13.60
N THR A 371 -5.00 41.93 -13.68
CA THR A 371 -4.96 40.46 -13.72
C THR A 371 -4.21 39.94 -14.94
N ASP A 372 -4.16 40.73 -16.02
CA ASP A 372 -3.37 40.56 -17.24
C ASP A 372 -1.84 40.69 -17.03
N LYS A 373 -1.40 41.07 -15.82
CA LYS A 373 0.01 41.22 -15.43
C LYS A 373 0.34 40.50 -14.11
N GLY A 374 -0.30 39.37 -13.85
CA GLY A 374 -0.06 38.59 -12.63
C GLY A 374 -0.77 39.14 -11.38
N GLY A 375 -1.73 40.05 -11.55
CA GLY A 375 -2.58 40.55 -10.46
C GLY A 375 -3.46 39.47 -9.84
N SER A 376 -3.92 39.72 -8.61
CA SER A 376 -4.69 38.75 -7.83
C SER A 376 -6.10 38.54 -8.41
N ILE A 377 -6.52 37.27 -8.46
CA ILE A 377 -7.89 36.86 -8.77
C ILE A 377 -8.63 36.31 -7.54
N HIS A 378 -8.06 36.49 -6.34
CA HIS A 378 -8.51 35.86 -5.10
C HIS A 378 -9.20 36.84 -4.14
N TYR A 379 -10.01 36.31 -3.23
CA TYR A 379 -10.68 37.12 -2.21
C TYR A 379 -9.71 37.62 -1.12
N GLY A 380 -10.04 38.77 -0.54
CA GLY A 380 -9.20 39.44 0.43
C GLY A 380 -9.68 39.44 1.89
N LEU A 381 -8.73 39.43 2.82
CA LEU A 381 -8.93 39.79 4.24
C LEU A 381 -8.70 41.29 4.46
N TYR A 382 -9.76 42.01 4.83
CA TYR A 382 -9.73 43.46 5.02
C TYR A 382 -9.40 43.83 6.46
N LYS A 383 -8.35 44.63 6.67
CA LYS A 383 -8.02 45.18 8.00
C LYS A 383 -8.89 46.41 8.33
N THR A 384 -9.20 47.20 7.31
CA THR A 384 -10.02 48.42 7.40
C THR A 384 -10.92 48.52 6.15
N PRO A 385 -12.04 49.27 6.19
CA PRO A 385 -12.89 49.49 5.01
C PRO A 385 -12.13 50.08 3.80
N GLU A 386 -11.09 50.86 4.06
CA GLU A 386 -10.25 51.53 3.05
C GLU A 386 -9.23 50.59 2.40
N THR A 387 -8.97 49.41 2.98
CA THR A 387 -8.02 48.44 2.43
C THR A 387 -8.40 48.08 0.99
N SER A 388 -7.43 48.20 0.09
CA SER A 388 -7.61 47.84 -1.33
C SER A 388 -7.84 46.33 -1.50
N MET A 389 -8.51 45.91 -2.59
CA MET A 389 -8.71 44.48 -2.86
C MET A 389 -7.38 43.74 -2.98
N LYS A 390 -6.36 44.40 -3.57
CA LYS A 390 -4.99 43.89 -3.65
C LYS A 390 -4.33 43.68 -2.30
N GLU A 391 -4.35 44.68 -1.44
CA GLU A 391 -3.75 44.51 -0.12
C GLU A 391 -4.50 43.44 0.68
N ALA A 392 -5.82 43.35 0.51
CA ALA A 392 -6.63 42.34 1.16
C ALA A 392 -6.31 40.92 0.67
N SER A 393 -6.09 40.69 -0.63
CA SER A 393 -5.70 39.38 -1.17
C SER A 393 -4.32 38.93 -0.68
N ILE A 394 -3.36 39.87 -0.56
CA ILE A 394 -2.06 39.61 0.07
C ILE A 394 -2.22 39.21 1.54
N ASN A 395 -3.12 39.88 2.28
CA ASN A 395 -3.39 39.51 3.68
C ASN A 395 -3.94 38.08 3.79
N SER A 396 -4.80 37.64 2.87
CA SER A 396 -5.28 36.25 2.79
C SER A 396 -4.13 35.27 2.60
N LEU A 397 -3.26 35.53 1.62
CA LEU A 397 -2.11 34.66 1.34
C LEU A 397 -1.15 34.58 2.52
N ARG A 398 -0.81 35.72 3.14
CA ARG A 398 0.03 35.76 4.34
C ARG A 398 -0.60 35.02 5.52
N ARG A 399 -1.93 35.00 5.62
CA ARG A 399 -2.63 34.20 6.64
C ARG A 399 -2.54 32.71 6.35
N LEU A 400 -2.70 32.28 5.10
CA LEU A 400 -2.51 30.88 4.69
C LEU A 400 -1.07 30.40 4.97
N LEU A 401 -0.08 31.24 4.68
CA LEU A 401 1.33 30.93 4.88
C LEU A 401 1.81 31.15 6.33
N ARG A 402 0.90 31.28 7.30
CA ARG A 402 1.29 31.42 8.72
C ARG A 402 2.20 30.27 9.13
N ASP A 403 3.23 30.62 9.91
CA ASP A 403 4.15 29.66 10.51
C ASP A 403 4.86 28.70 9.52
N MET A 404 4.82 29.01 8.21
CA MET A 404 5.51 28.23 7.20
C MET A 404 7.00 28.61 7.15
N PRO A 405 7.92 27.62 7.20
CA PRO A 405 9.35 27.87 7.00
C PRO A 405 9.62 28.50 5.64
N LYS A 406 10.69 29.30 5.51
CA LYS A 406 11.15 29.78 4.20
C LYS A 406 11.80 28.65 3.39
N GLY A 407 11.82 28.77 2.06
CA GLY A 407 12.60 27.89 1.19
C GLY A 407 11.97 26.53 0.84
N LEU A 408 10.71 26.28 1.21
CA LEU A 408 10.00 25.03 0.88
C LEU A 408 9.85 24.77 -0.62
N LYS A 409 9.77 23.50 -1.00
CA LYS A 409 9.33 23.06 -2.33
C LYS A 409 7.81 22.89 -2.33
N VAL A 410 7.13 23.70 -3.13
CA VAL A 410 5.67 23.88 -3.12
C VAL A 410 5.06 23.42 -4.43
N LEU A 411 3.97 22.65 -4.36
CA LEU A 411 3.09 22.40 -5.50
C LEU A 411 1.85 23.29 -5.36
N GLU A 412 1.63 24.18 -6.32
CA GLU A 412 0.47 25.07 -6.34
C GLU A 412 -0.59 24.57 -7.31
N ILE A 413 -1.78 24.26 -6.77
CA ILE A 413 -2.93 23.73 -7.49
C ILE A 413 -3.80 24.89 -8.00
N GLY A 414 -3.89 25.02 -9.33
CA GLY A 414 -4.69 26.05 -9.98
C GLY A 414 -4.03 27.42 -9.88
N SER A 415 -2.74 27.52 -10.26
CA SER A 415 -1.93 28.74 -10.06
C SER A 415 -2.46 30.03 -10.74
N GLY A 416 -3.45 29.92 -11.63
CA GLY A 416 -4.08 31.07 -12.29
C GLY A 416 -3.04 31.99 -12.92
N THR A 417 -3.17 33.30 -12.66
CA THR A 417 -2.25 34.36 -13.14
C THR A 417 -0.86 34.32 -12.48
N GLY A 418 -0.66 33.49 -11.46
CA GLY A 418 0.61 33.34 -10.76
C GLY A 418 0.82 34.21 -9.53
N PHE A 419 -0.21 34.95 -9.09
CA PHE A 419 -0.09 35.88 -7.97
C PHE A 419 0.47 35.24 -6.69
N ALA A 420 -0.06 34.07 -6.29
CA ALA A 420 0.43 33.36 -5.11
C ALA A 420 1.81 32.75 -5.36
N SER A 421 2.08 32.19 -6.55
CA SER A 421 3.41 31.69 -6.95
C SER A 421 4.48 32.77 -6.76
N GLN A 422 4.21 33.97 -7.26
CA GLN A 422 5.12 35.12 -7.25
C GLN A 422 5.43 35.60 -5.83
N ILE A 423 4.42 35.70 -4.96
CA ILE A 423 4.61 36.14 -3.57
C ILE A 423 5.31 35.04 -2.75
N MET A 424 4.93 33.78 -2.90
CA MET A 424 5.59 32.66 -2.24
C MET A 424 7.08 32.58 -2.62
N ALA A 425 7.40 32.78 -3.90
CA ALA A 425 8.78 32.80 -4.37
C ALA A 425 9.55 34.04 -3.87
N SER A 426 9.00 35.24 -4.02
CA SER A 426 9.71 36.49 -3.71
C SER A 426 9.83 36.82 -2.21
N GLU A 427 8.77 36.61 -1.41
CA GLU A 427 8.77 36.95 0.03
C GLU A 427 9.30 35.81 0.92
N TYR A 428 9.03 34.55 0.53
CA TYR A 428 9.32 33.35 1.33
C TYR A 428 10.45 32.48 0.75
N GLY A 429 10.93 32.77 -0.47
CA GLY A 429 11.99 31.99 -1.12
C GLY A 429 11.56 30.57 -1.50
N HIS A 430 10.26 30.31 -1.63
CA HIS A 430 9.74 29.00 -1.98
C HIS A 430 10.04 28.64 -3.44
N HIS A 431 10.35 27.37 -3.68
CA HIS A 431 10.42 26.81 -5.04
C HIS A 431 9.03 26.31 -5.42
N VAL A 432 8.32 27.07 -6.25
CA VAL A 432 6.91 26.82 -6.57
C VAL A 432 6.79 26.14 -7.92
N THR A 433 6.17 24.96 -7.95
CA THR A 433 5.68 24.32 -9.16
C THR A 433 4.18 24.61 -9.29
N GLY A 434 3.79 25.53 -10.16
CA GLY A 434 2.40 25.88 -10.43
C GLY A 434 1.81 25.04 -11.55
N VAL A 435 0.65 24.41 -11.31
CA VAL A 435 -0.12 23.71 -12.36
C VAL A 435 -1.35 24.52 -12.73
N ASN A 436 -1.58 24.74 -14.03
CA ASN A 436 -2.76 25.42 -14.54
C ASN A 436 -2.99 25.10 -16.03
N ILE A 437 -4.25 25.11 -16.47
CA ILE A 437 -4.69 24.68 -17.81
C ILE A 437 -4.73 25.81 -18.86
N CYS A 438 -4.59 27.06 -18.42
CA CYS A 438 -4.63 28.25 -19.27
C CYS A 438 -3.20 28.67 -19.70
N PRO A 439 -2.87 28.60 -21.01
CA PRO A 439 -1.54 28.98 -21.50
C PRO A 439 -1.17 30.44 -21.25
N MET A 440 -2.12 31.37 -21.39
CA MET A 440 -1.87 32.81 -21.27
C MET A 440 -1.58 33.21 -19.82
N GLN A 441 -2.39 32.74 -18.88
CA GLN A 441 -2.14 32.94 -17.46
C GLN A 441 -0.81 32.32 -17.01
N ASN A 442 -0.45 31.16 -17.55
CA ASN A 442 0.86 30.54 -17.31
C ASN A 442 2.01 31.40 -17.81
N GLN A 443 1.84 32.10 -18.94
CA GLN A 443 2.83 33.05 -19.43
C GLN A 443 2.98 34.24 -18.48
N TRP A 444 1.88 34.85 -18.01
CA TRP A 444 1.94 35.94 -17.03
C TRP A 444 2.55 35.53 -15.70
N ASN A 445 2.33 34.30 -15.25
CA ASN A 445 2.98 33.79 -14.04
C ASN A 445 4.51 33.86 -14.20
N ARG A 446 5.03 33.36 -15.33
CA ARG A 446 6.48 33.41 -15.63
C ARG A 446 7.00 34.84 -15.74
N GLU A 447 6.34 35.69 -16.53
CA GLU A 447 6.75 37.09 -16.75
C GLU A 447 6.72 37.90 -15.45
N GLY A 448 5.69 37.72 -14.62
CA GLY A 448 5.57 38.38 -13.31
C GLY A 448 6.66 37.91 -12.33
N ALA A 449 6.97 36.61 -12.31
CA ALA A 449 8.06 36.08 -11.50
C ALA A 449 9.44 36.59 -11.97
N GLU A 450 9.65 36.72 -13.27
CA GLU A 450 10.86 37.34 -13.84
C GLU A 450 10.97 38.81 -13.47
N ALA A 451 9.89 39.58 -13.58
CA ALA A 451 9.86 40.99 -13.20
C ALA A 451 10.17 41.23 -11.71
N LEU A 452 9.83 40.27 -10.84
CA LEU A 452 10.16 40.27 -9.41
C LEU A 452 11.55 39.70 -9.09
N GLY A 453 12.31 39.24 -10.10
CA GLY A 453 13.64 38.65 -9.92
C GLY A 453 13.63 37.23 -9.33
N CYS A 454 12.47 36.58 -9.24
CA CYS A 454 12.30 35.25 -8.64
C CYS A 454 11.92 34.16 -9.66
N GLY A 455 12.06 34.41 -10.96
CA GLY A 455 11.71 33.45 -12.02
C GLY A 455 12.42 32.09 -11.90
N HIS A 456 13.64 32.05 -11.36
CA HIS A 456 14.38 30.81 -11.10
C HIS A 456 13.76 29.92 -10.01
N LEU A 457 12.82 30.44 -9.23
CA LEU A 457 12.09 29.72 -8.19
C LEU A 457 10.69 29.28 -8.62
N VAL A 458 10.22 29.68 -9.80
CA VAL A 458 8.84 29.41 -10.27
C VAL A 458 8.88 28.56 -11.53
N ASP A 459 8.35 27.33 -11.44
CA ASP A 459 8.17 26.41 -12.57
C ASP A 459 6.67 26.28 -12.88
N VAL A 460 6.26 26.61 -14.11
CA VAL A 460 4.84 26.62 -14.49
C VAL A 460 4.56 25.52 -15.50
N LYS A 461 3.65 24.61 -15.15
CA LYS A 461 3.24 23.46 -15.97
C LYS A 461 1.83 23.65 -16.55
N LEU A 462 1.75 23.59 -17.88
CA LEU A 462 0.48 23.56 -18.59
C LEU A 462 -0.14 22.16 -18.46
N MET A 463 -1.01 21.97 -17.47
CA MET A 463 -1.68 20.69 -17.22
C MET A 463 -2.90 20.85 -16.31
N SER A 464 -3.77 19.83 -16.31
CA SER A 464 -4.87 19.74 -15.34
C SER A 464 -4.35 19.28 -13.98
N PHE A 465 -4.78 19.95 -12.91
CA PHE A 465 -4.51 19.51 -11.55
C PHE A 465 -5.25 18.22 -11.17
N GLU A 466 -6.23 17.77 -11.96
CA GLU A 466 -6.92 16.49 -11.72
C GLU A 466 -6.07 15.27 -12.15
N ARG A 467 -4.98 15.49 -12.89
CA ARG A 467 -4.10 14.44 -13.40
C ARG A 467 -2.64 14.74 -13.07
N LEU A 468 -2.32 14.79 -11.78
CA LEU A 468 -0.95 15.00 -11.32
C LEU A 468 -0.05 13.78 -11.63
N PRO A 469 1.23 13.99 -11.99
CA PRO A 469 2.11 12.90 -12.41
C PRO A 469 2.52 12.03 -11.22
N VAL A 470 2.57 10.71 -11.40
CA VAL A 470 2.87 9.76 -10.31
C VAL A 470 4.32 9.90 -9.85
N GLU A 471 5.23 10.27 -10.75
CA GLU A 471 6.64 10.53 -10.50
C GLU A 471 6.89 11.65 -9.48
N TRP A 472 5.90 12.53 -9.26
CA TRP A 472 5.99 13.62 -8.27
C TRP A 472 5.62 13.17 -6.85
N SER A 473 5.30 11.89 -6.65
CA SER A 473 5.00 11.34 -5.33
C SER A 473 6.10 11.63 -4.31
N ASN A 474 5.73 12.06 -3.11
CA ASN A 474 6.63 12.41 -2.00
C ASN A 474 7.72 13.43 -2.38
N SER A 475 7.44 14.36 -3.29
CA SER A 475 8.43 15.33 -3.78
C SER A 475 8.30 16.72 -3.16
N PHE A 476 7.14 17.06 -2.59
CA PHE A 476 6.85 18.42 -2.13
C PHE A 476 6.75 18.51 -0.61
N ASP A 477 7.25 19.62 -0.06
CA ASP A 477 7.12 19.94 1.37
C ASP A 477 5.75 20.53 1.69
N MET A 478 5.18 21.26 0.72
CA MET A 478 3.85 21.85 0.81
C MET A 478 3.07 21.67 -0.50
N VAL A 479 1.76 21.43 -0.38
CA VAL A 479 0.79 21.58 -1.46
C VAL A 479 -0.09 22.75 -1.08
N PHE A 480 -0.23 23.70 -2.00
CA PHE A 480 -0.93 24.97 -1.80
C PHE A 480 -2.07 25.11 -2.81
N SER A 481 -3.21 25.67 -2.40
CA SER A 481 -4.28 26.06 -3.33
C SER A 481 -5.08 27.25 -2.80
N GLN A 482 -5.54 28.12 -3.69
CA GLN A 482 -6.38 29.26 -3.33
C GLN A 482 -7.61 29.29 -4.26
N GLU A 483 -8.79 29.01 -3.70
CA GLU A 483 -10.10 28.95 -4.38
C GLU A 483 -10.14 28.11 -5.67
N SER A 484 -9.26 27.11 -5.80
CA SER A 484 -9.18 26.29 -7.03
C SER A 484 -9.77 24.88 -6.86
N ILE A 485 -9.77 24.33 -5.64
CA ILE A 485 -10.26 22.96 -5.38
C ILE A 485 -11.78 22.86 -5.60
N CYS A 486 -12.55 23.94 -5.39
CA CYS A 486 -13.99 23.93 -5.63
C CYS A 486 -14.36 23.60 -7.08
N HIS A 487 -13.47 23.91 -8.03
CA HIS A 487 -13.62 23.62 -9.46
C HIS A 487 -13.32 22.17 -9.84
N ALA A 488 -12.77 21.35 -8.93
CA ALA A 488 -12.49 19.95 -9.20
C ALA A 488 -13.78 19.13 -9.38
N ASN A 489 -13.79 18.27 -10.39
CA ASN A 489 -14.85 17.29 -10.67
C ASN A 489 -14.88 16.20 -9.58
N ASP A 490 -13.71 15.64 -9.25
CA ASP A 490 -13.55 14.62 -8.21
C ASP A 490 -12.62 15.12 -7.09
N LYS A 491 -13.22 15.82 -6.12
CA LYS A 491 -12.53 16.37 -4.95
C LYS A 491 -11.86 15.28 -4.09
N PRO A 492 -12.52 14.14 -3.78
CA PRO A 492 -11.86 13.03 -3.09
C PRO A 492 -10.58 12.53 -3.79
N ALA A 493 -10.62 12.30 -5.10
CA ALA A 493 -9.46 11.83 -5.86
C ALA A 493 -8.33 12.89 -5.92
N LEU A 494 -8.69 14.16 -6.04
CA LEU A 494 -7.72 15.26 -5.99
C LEU A 494 -7.04 15.34 -4.62
N ILE A 495 -7.80 15.25 -3.52
CA ILE A 495 -7.23 15.24 -2.15
C ILE A 495 -6.28 14.05 -1.95
N ALA A 496 -6.63 12.86 -2.44
CA ALA A 496 -5.74 11.70 -2.43
C ALA A 496 -4.46 11.94 -3.23
N SER A 497 -4.58 12.54 -4.41
CA SER A 497 -3.42 12.88 -5.24
C SER A 497 -2.50 13.88 -4.54
N MET A 498 -3.04 14.95 -3.96
CA MET A 498 -2.27 15.93 -3.17
C MET A 498 -1.56 15.28 -1.96
N PHE A 499 -2.22 14.35 -1.27
CA PHE A 499 -1.60 13.57 -0.19
C PHE A 499 -0.41 12.75 -0.70
N HIS A 500 -0.50 12.14 -1.88
CA HIS A 500 0.61 11.40 -2.46
C HIS A 500 1.78 12.28 -2.90
N MET A 501 1.54 13.52 -3.33
CA MET A 501 2.59 14.46 -3.73
C MET A 501 3.44 14.94 -2.54
N LEU A 502 2.85 15.02 -1.35
CA LEU A 502 3.52 15.48 -0.13
C LEU A 502 4.55 14.47 0.38
N LYS A 503 5.70 14.94 0.85
CA LYS A 503 6.61 14.15 1.70
C LYS A 503 5.93 13.78 3.03
N PRO A 504 6.37 12.72 3.73
CA PRO A 504 5.95 12.48 5.11
C PRO A 504 6.16 13.74 5.98
N GLY A 505 5.13 14.15 6.72
CA GLY A 505 5.15 15.41 7.49
C GLY A 505 4.90 16.68 6.68
N GLY A 506 4.75 16.58 5.36
CA GLY A 506 4.42 17.72 4.48
C GLY A 506 3.04 18.32 4.76
N LYS A 507 2.86 19.58 4.36
CA LYS A 507 1.68 20.40 4.69
C LYS A 507 0.76 20.58 3.48
N LEU A 508 -0.53 20.36 3.66
CA LEU A 508 -1.56 20.82 2.74
C LEU A 508 -2.16 22.10 3.31
N VAL A 509 -2.12 23.18 2.53
CA VAL A 509 -2.61 24.50 2.92
C VAL A 509 -3.51 25.03 1.81
N PHE A 510 -4.76 25.34 2.11
CA PHE A 510 -5.64 25.90 1.09
C PHE A 510 -6.78 26.75 1.63
N SER A 511 -7.29 27.66 0.81
CA SER A 511 -8.59 28.30 1.00
C SER A 511 -9.55 27.88 -0.09
N ASP A 512 -10.84 27.80 0.23
CA ASP A 512 -11.86 27.49 -0.77
C ASP A 512 -13.24 28.07 -0.41
N ILE A 513 -14.07 28.26 -1.44
CA ILE A 513 -15.50 28.56 -1.23
C ILE A 513 -16.20 27.25 -0.89
N THR A 514 -16.95 27.25 0.21
CA THR A 514 -17.70 26.07 0.69
C THR A 514 -19.20 26.35 0.71
N ALA A 515 -20.01 25.29 0.76
CA ALA A 515 -21.47 25.44 0.85
C ALA A 515 -21.87 26.04 2.21
N GLY A 516 -22.67 27.11 2.18
CA GLY A 516 -23.27 27.74 3.36
C GLY A 516 -24.59 27.11 3.79
N ALA A 517 -25.24 27.69 4.81
CA ALA A 517 -26.44 27.16 5.45
C ALA A 517 -27.67 27.03 4.51
N THR A 518 -27.71 27.82 3.44
CA THR A 518 -28.80 27.80 2.44
C THR A 518 -28.33 27.10 1.17
N GLN A 519 -28.91 25.93 0.86
CA GLN A 519 -28.62 25.22 -0.39
C GLN A 519 -29.20 26.01 -1.58
N MET A 520 -28.32 26.57 -2.42
CA MET A 520 -28.69 27.06 -3.76
C MET A 520 -28.05 26.18 -4.82
N THR A 521 -28.79 25.93 -5.91
CA THR A 521 -28.20 25.45 -7.16
C THR A 521 -27.36 26.58 -7.76
N PHE A 522 -26.03 26.44 -7.71
CA PHE A 522 -25.11 27.35 -8.37
C PHE A 522 -25.28 27.21 -9.89
N ASN A 523 -26.05 28.10 -10.52
CA ASN A 523 -26.19 28.12 -11.98
C ASN A 523 -24.88 28.61 -12.63
N ASN A 524 -24.43 27.86 -13.65
CA ASN A 524 -23.53 28.07 -14.80
C ASN A 524 -22.62 29.31 -14.98
N VAL A 525 -22.51 30.28 -14.07
CA VAL A 525 -21.73 31.51 -14.28
C VAL A 525 -20.26 31.37 -13.81
N ASN A 526 -19.99 30.50 -12.82
CA ASN A 526 -18.65 30.33 -12.23
C ASN A 526 -18.00 28.95 -12.43
N ALA A 527 -18.55 28.07 -13.26
CA ALA A 527 -17.99 26.73 -13.53
C ALA A 527 -17.59 25.93 -12.26
N VAL A 528 -18.44 25.94 -11.23
CA VAL A 528 -18.24 25.15 -9.98
C VAL A 528 -19.17 23.95 -10.02
N SER A 529 -18.63 22.74 -9.84
CA SER A 529 -19.33 21.44 -9.91
C SER A 529 -20.28 21.14 -8.73
N GLY A 530 -20.78 22.17 -8.05
CA GLY A 530 -21.46 22.08 -6.76
C GLY A 530 -20.51 22.35 -5.60
N LEU A 531 -20.97 23.14 -4.63
CA LEU A 531 -20.18 23.52 -3.46
C LEU A 531 -20.22 22.43 -2.40
N THR A 532 -19.06 22.12 -1.84
CA THR A 532 -18.87 21.13 -0.78
C THR A 532 -18.90 21.83 0.58
N PRO A 533 -19.66 21.35 1.58
CA PRO A 533 -19.61 21.88 2.94
C PRO A 533 -18.22 21.74 3.56
N ALA A 534 -17.82 22.68 4.42
CA ALA A 534 -16.51 22.66 5.06
C ALA A 534 -16.24 21.36 5.86
N ALA A 535 -17.26 20.85 6.55
CA ALA A 535 -17.17 19.59 7.30
C ALA A 535 -16.88 18.37 6.40
N GLU A 536 -17.30 18.40 5.14
CA GLU A 536 -17.03 17.33 4.19
C GLU A 536 -15.57 17.38 3.70
N TYR A 537 -14.99 18.57 3.53
CA TYR A 537 -13.54 18.73 3.33
C TYR A 537 -12.74 18.14 4.49
N GLU A 538 -13.11 18.47 5.73
CA GLU A 538 -12.45 17.92 6.94
C GLU A 538 -12.52 16.39 6.96
N SER A 539 -13.68 15.82 6.60
CA SER A 539 -13.88 14.38 6.51
C SER A 539 -13.01 13.72 5.43
N MET A 540 -12.93 14.32 4.23
CA MET A 540 -12.08 13.84 3.14
C MET A 540 -10.59 13.84 3.53
N LEU A 541 -10.13 14.94 4.15
CA LEU A 541 -8.75 15.07 4.62
C LEU A 541 -8.41 14.01 5.68
N HIS A 542 -9.30 13.81 6.66
CA HIS A 542 -9.09 12.79 7.69
C HIS A 542 -9.03 11.38 7.09
N ARG A 543 -9.97 11.02 6.21
CA ARG A 543 -9.99 9.70 5.54
C ARG A 543 -8.76 9.45 4.70
N CYS A 544 -8.20 10.50 4.09
CA CYS A 544 -7.00 10.41 3.26
C CYS A 544 -5.70 10.20 4.08
N GLY A 545 -5.77 10.32 5.41
CA GLY A 545 -4.61 10.14 6.28
C GLY A 545 -3.91 11.44 6.70
N PHE A 546 -4.55 12.60 6.55
CA PHE A 546 -4.06 13.83 7.16
C PHE A 546 -4.32 13.85 8.69
N HIS A 547 -3.55 14.65 9.42
CA HIS A 547 -3.73 14.94 10.84
C HIS A 547 -3.42 16.42 11.14
N SER A 548 -3.60 16.82 12.41
CA SER A 548 -3.42 18.22 12.85
C SER A 548 -4.19 19.19 11.95
N LEU A 549 -5.47 18.85 11.73
CA LEU A 549 -6.36 19.59 10.86
C LEU A 549 -6.84 20.84 11.59
N GLU A 550 -6.64 22.00 10.97
CA GLU A 550 -7.14 23.28 11.44
C GLU A 550 -8.03 23.90 10.35
N ARG A 551 -9.14 24.52 10.77
CA ARG A 551 -10.04 25.26 9.91
C ARG A 551 -10.31 26.65 10.48
N GLU A 552 -10.33 27.66 9.62
CA GLU A 552 -10.79 29.01 9.95
C GLU A 552 -11.85 29.48 8.97
N ASP A 553 -12.92 30.06 9.51
CA ASP A 553 -14.04 30.62 8.75
C ASP A 553 -13.85 32.14 8.60
N TYR A 554 -13.76 32.59 7.35
CA TYR A 554 -13.59 33.99 6.97
C TYR A 554 -14.75 34.52 6.12
N SER A 555 -15.90 33.84 6.13
CA SER A 555 -17.08 34.16 5.31
C SER A 555 -17.54 35.62 5.44
N ARG A 556 -17.35 36.23 6.62
CA ARG A 556 -17.66 37.66 6.86
C ARG A 556 -16.98 38.63 5.88
N PHE A 557 -15.83 38.27 5.33
CA PHE A 557 -15.10 39.12 4.39
C PHE A 557 -15.60 38.99 2.95
N LEU A 558 -16.35 37.94 2.61
CA LEU A 558 -16.97 37.80 1.29
C LEU A 558 -17.93 38.95 0.99
N HIS A 559 -18.72 39.38 1.97
CA HIS A 559 -19.63 40.52 1.81
C HIS A 559 -18.89 41.79 1.39
N THR A 560 -17.72 42.05 2.00
CA THR A 560 -16.89 43.22 1.66
C THR A 560 -16.29 43.07 0.26
N ASN A 561 -15.80 41.87 -0.10
CA ASN A 561 -15.29 41.59 -1.45
C ASN A 561 -16.37 41.83 -2.51
N PHE A 562 -17.53 41.20 -2.38
CA PHE A 562 -18.61 41.32 -3.38
C PHE A 562 -19.14 42.74 -3.49
N SER A 563 -19.22 43.49 -2.38
CA SER A 563 -19.63 44.90 -2.40
C SER A 563 -18.65 45.76 -3.18
N LYS A 564 -17.34 45.53 -3.02
CA LYS A 564 -16.31 46.26 -3.78
C LYS A 564 -16.32 45.87 -5.26
N MET A 565 -16.45 44.58 -5.59
CA MET A 565 -16.58 44.10 -6.97
C MET A 565 -17.81 44.71 -7.66
N LEU A 566 -18.96 44.74 -6.97
CA LEU A 566 -20.17 45.34 -7.51
C LEU A 566 -20.00 46.85 -7.77
N ASN A 567 -19.33 47.56 -6.86
CA ASN A 567 -19.01 48.98 -7.06
C ASN A 567 -18.10 49.20 -8.28
N GLN A 568 -17.09 48.36 -8.51
CA GLN A 568 -16.27 48.43 -9.73
C GLN A 568 -17.14 48.27 -10.99
N ILE A 569 -18.05 47.29 -11.00
CA ILE A 569 -18.96 47.05 -12.13
C ILE A 569 -19.85 48.27 -12.38
N GLU A 570 -20.52 48.76 -11.33
CA GLU A 570 -21.48 49.87 -11.43
C GLU A 570 -20.83 51.20 -11.81
N THR A 571 -19.52 51.37 -11.55
CA THR A 571 -18.80 52.61 -11.84
C THR A 571 -18.01 52.60 -13.15
N GLN A 572 -17.57 51.43 -13.62
CA GLN A 572 -16.60 51.32 -14.72
C GLN A 572 -17.06 50.46 -15.89
N LEU A 573 -18.14 49.67 -15.77
CA LEU A 573 -18.61 48.78 -16.82
C LEU A 573 -20.04 49.12 -17.27
N ASP A 574 -20.34 48.82 -18.53
CA ASP A 574 -21.69 48.99 -19.09
C ASP A 574 -22.58 47.78 -18.75
N GLU A 575 -23.53 47.97 -17.84
CA GLU A 575 -24.51 46.93 -17.46
C GLU A 575 -25.48 46.53 -18.58
N SER A 576 -25.50 47.23 -19.72
CA SER A 576 -26.25 46.78 -20.90
C SER A 576 -25.67 45.50 -21.51
N VAL A 577 -24.39 45.21 -21.26
CA VAL A 577 -23.71 44.00 -21.71
C VAL A 577 -24.19 42.81 -20.88
N LYS A 578 -24.83 41.84 -21.54
CA LYS A 578 -25.44 40.67 -20.89
C LYS A 578 -24.54 39.98 -19.86
N ARG A 579 -23.26 39.73 -20.18
CA ARG A 579 -22.30 39.10 -19.27
C ARG A 579 -22.06 39.92 -18.00
N VAL A 580 -21.92 41.24 -18.14
CA VAL A 580 -21.69 42.17 -17.02
C VAL A 580 -22.92 42.17 -16.10
N LYS A 581 -24.11 42.27 -16.70
CA LYS A 581 -25.39 42.19 -15.98
C LYS A 581 -25.56 40.87 -15.23
N ASP A 582 -25.37 39.74 -15.91
CA ASP A 582 -25.53 38.39 -15.33
C ASP A 582 -24.57 38.20 -14.14
N PHE A 583 -23.35 38.73 -14.22
CA PHE A 583 -22.38 38.68 -13.13
C PHE A 583 -22.74 39.61 -11.97
N ALA A 584 -23.17 40.86 -12.24
CA ALA A 584 -23.63 41.81 -11.23
C ALA A 584 -24.84 41.26 -10.45
N ASP A 585 -25.81 40.68 -11.16
CA ASP A 585 -26.99 40.05 -10.55
C ASP A 585 -26.61 38.82 -9.71
N SER A 586 -25.58 38.06 -10.13
CA SER A 586 -25.00 36.98 -9.32
C SER A 586 -24.41 37.52 -8.01
N LEU A 587 -23.64 38.61 -8.05
CA LEU A 587 -23.07 39.22 -6.84
C LEU A 587 -24.15 39.77 -5.90
N ARG A 588 -25.16 40.47 -6.43
CA ARG A 588 -26.31 40.97 -5.65
C ARG A 588 -27.06 39.83 -4.97
N THR A 589 -27.20 38.68 -5.65
CA THR A 589 -27.81 37.48 -5.08
C THR A 589 -26.96 36.93 -3.94
N ARG A 590 -25.64 36.83 -4.10
CA ARG A 590 -24.70 36.34 -3.06
C ARG A 590 -24.65 37.26 -1.86
N LEU A 591 -24.72 38.58 -2.04
CA LEU A 591 -24.77 39.56 -0.95
C LEU A 591 -26.02 39.42 -0.09
N ARG A 592 -27.12 38.88 -0.66
CA ARG A 592 -28.40 38.68 0.03
C ARG A 592 -28.58 37.26 0.57
N SER A 593 -27.70 36.32 0.23
CA SER A 593 -27.83 34.91 0.59
C SER A 593 -26.68 34.44 1.49
N ASN A 594 -26.99 33.55 2.43
CA ASN A 594 -25.99 32.82 3.22
C ASN A 594 -25.68 31.47 2.55
N ALA A 595 -25.56 31.48 1.23
CA ALA A 595 -25.41 30.27 0.43
C ALA A 595 -23.94 29.81 0.30
N ILE A 596 -22.99 30.70 0.60
CA ILE A 596 -21.56 30.42 0.48
C ILE A 596 -20.80 30.88 1.71
N ASP A 597 -19.86 30.04 2.10
CA ASP A 597 -18.88 30.31 3.14
C ASP A 597 -17.48 30.33 2.51
N TRP A 598 -16.51 30.88 3.22
CA TRP A 598 -15.10 30.93 2.80
C TRP A 598 -14.21 30.43 3.92
N ASN A 599 -13.57 29.29 3.68
CA ASN A 599 -12.85 28.54 4.72
C ASN A 599 -11.39 28.32 4.32
N PHE A 600 -10.52 28.42 5.32
CA PHE A 600 -9.09 28.17 5.21
C PHE A 600 -8.77 26.89 5.98
N PHE A 601 -7.92 26.05 5.40
CA PHE A 601 -7.59 24.73 5.90
C PHE A 601 -6.07 24.53 5.96
N TRP A 602 -5.62 23.94 7.05
CA TRP A 602 -4.25 23.46 7.22
C TRP A 602 -4.29 22.01 7.67
N ALA A 603 -3.53 21.15 7.01
CA ALA A 603 -3.47 19.73 7.32
C ALA A 603 -2.04 19.20 7.14
N THR A 604 -1.66 18.21 7.95
CA THR A 604 -0.33 17.59 7.89
C THR A 604 -0.45 16.15 7.43
N LYS A 605 0.35 15.73 6.45
CA LYS A 605 0.42 14.34 6.03
C LYS A 605 0.99 13.49 7.17
N ARG A 606 0.23 12.48 7.64
CA ARG A 606 0.74 11.54 8.65
C ARG A 606 2.05 10.92 8.15
N PRO A 607 3.05 10.74 9.02
CA PRO A 607 4.17 9.86 8.71
C PRO A 607 3.59 8.49 8.32
N ALA A 608 4.18 7.82 7.33
CA ALA A 608 3.81 6.44 7.05
C ALA A 608 4.00 5.62 8.35
N PRO A 609 3.09 4.68 8.68
CA PRO A 609 3.22 3.89 9.89
C PRO A 609 4.57 3.15 9.85
N LYS A 610 5.30 3.18 10.96
CA LYS A 610 6.57 2.49 11.09
C LYS A 610 6.32 0.99 10.95
N ARG A 611 7.01 0.34 10.03
CA ARG A 611 6.84 -1.08 9.73
C ARG A 611 7.65 -1.87 10.73
N VAL A 612 7.00 -2.75 11.47
CA VAL A 612 7.64 -3.62 12.46
C VAL A 612 7.39 -5.07 12.07
N PHE A 613 8.42 -5.90 12.17
CA PHE A 613 8.28 -7.34 12.01
C PHE A 613 8.44 -8.05 13.36
N CYS A 614 7.59 -9.03 13.67
CA CYS A 614 7.74 -9.92 14.82
C CYS A 614 7.97 -11.36 14.36
N SER A 615 9.08 -11.99 14.78
CA SER A 615 9.42 -13.37 14.40
C SER A 615 8.56 -14.44 15.08
N ALA A 616 7.78 -14.05 16.10
CA ALA A 616 6.85 -14.91 16.82
C ALA A 616 5.40 -14.63 16.44
N ARG A 617 4.54 -15.61 16.72
CA ARG A 617 3.10 -15.39 16.70
C ARG A 617 2.70 -14.50 17.87
N ILE A 618 1.81 -13.55 17.58
CA ILE A 618 1.22 -12.65 18.57
C ILE A 618 -0.30 -12.64 18.43
N ASP A 619 -1.00 -12.31 19.52
CA ASP A 619 -2.45 -12.11 19.46
C ASP A 619 -2.75 -10.77 18.79
N ARG A 620 -3.74 -10.77 17.90
CA ARG A 620 -4.14 -9.57 17.15
C ARG A 620 -4.60 -8.43 18.07
N ASN A 621 -5.25 -8.77 19.18
CA ASN A 621 -5.74 -7.78 20.14
C ASN A 621 -4.60 -7.00 20.82
N TRP A 622 -3.37 -7.52 20.81
CA TRP A 622 -2.20 -6.83 21.36
C TRP A 622 -1.76 -5.67 20.48
N VAL A 623 -1.97 -5.77 19.16
CA VAL A 623 -1.49 -4.79 18.17
C VAL A 623 -2.57 -3.82 17.68
N ASP A 624 -3.86 -4.17 17.81
CA ASP A 624 -4.97 -3.30 17.39
C ASP A 624 -4.98 -1.92 18.10
N LYS A 625 -4.25 -1.79 19.22
CA LYS A 625 -4.09 -0.54 19.97
C LYS A 625 -2.87 0.31 19.54
N MET A 626 -2.18 -0.05 18.46
CA MET A 626 -0.91 0.57 18.04
C MET A 626 -0.97 1.17 16.61
N PRO A 627 -1.86 2.15 16.32
CA PRO A 627 -2.13 2.62 14.95
C PRO A 627 -0.97 3.37 14.28
N ALA A 628 0.06 3.77 15.04
CA ALA A 628 1.27 4.41 14.51
C ALA A 628 2.24 3.40 13.86
N PHE A 629 2.00 2.10 14.04
CA PHE A 629 2.88 1.03 13.60
C PHE A 629 2.12 0.04 12.73
N GLN A 630 2.77 -0.41 11.66
CA GLN A 630 2.30 -1.52 10.84
C GLN A 630 3.07 -2.77 11.24
N ILE A 631 2.47 -3.58 12.11
CA ILE A 631 3.13 -4.77 12.67
C ILE A 631 2.76 -5.99 11.83
N SER A 632 3.78 -6.64 11.28
CA SER A 632 3.68 -7.93 10.60
C SER A 632 4.30 -9.01 11.49
N TRP A 633 3.79 -10.23 11.48
CA TRP A 633 4.34 -11.29 12.33
C TRP A 633 4.30 -12.68 11.70
N ASN A 634 5.13 -13.57 12.22
CA ASN A 634 5.18 -14.97 11.82
C ASN A 634 3.98 -15.76 12.40
N ASN A 635 3.11 -16.27 11.54
CA ASN A 635 1.92 -17.03 11.96
C ASN A 635 2.15 -18.53 12.17
N THR A 636 3.38 -19.03 11.93
CA THR A 636 3.63 -20.49 11.86
C THR A 636 4.23 -21.09 13.13
N ASP A 637 4.54 -20.26 14.13
CA ASP A 637 5.26 -20.63 15.38
C ASP A 637 6.62 -21.34 15.16
N LYS A 638 7.08 -21.46 13.90
CA LYS A 638 8.41 -22.00 13.55
C LYS A 638 9.46 -20.91 13.71
N CYS A 639 10.60 -21.28 14.31
CA CYS A 639 11.78 -20.41 14.35
C CYS A 639 12.25 -20.13 12.92
N LEU A 640 12.58 -18.88 12.62
CA LEU A 640 13.07 -18.49 11.30
C LEU A 640 14.57 -18.74 11.21
N THR A 641 15.02 -19.15 10.03
CA THR A 641 16.45 -19.31 9.72
C THR A 641 17.14 -17.94 9.59
N PRO A 642 18.46 -17.86 9.79
CA PRO A 642 19.21 -16.61 9.56
C PRO A 642 18.99 -16.06 8.15
N GLU A 643 18.91 -16.91 7.15
CA GLU A 643 18.63 -16.56 5.76
C GLU A 643 17.23 -15.95 5.60
N GLU A 644 16.19 -16.54 6.20
CA GLU A 644 14.83 -15.99 6.20
C GLU A 644 14.75 -14.63 6.90
N LEU A 645 15.43 -14.47 8.04
CA LEU A 645 15.52 -13.19 8.75
C LEU A 645 16.28 -12.13 7.92
N SER A 646 17.33 -12.52 7.19
CA SER A 646 18.07 -11.63 6.30
C SER A 646 17.25 -11.15 5.11
N GLN A 647 16.30 -11.97 4.64
CA GLN A 647 15.38 -11.58 3.56
C GLN A 647 14.35 -10.55 4.01
N CYS A 648 14.11 -10.42 5.32
CA CYS A 648 13.30 -9.36 5.90
C CYS A 648 14.05 -8.01 5.98
N ALA A 649 15.36 -7.99 5.74
CA ALA A 649 16.21 -6.82 5.91
C ALA A 649 15.89 -5.70 4.89
N GLY A 650 15.80 -4.45 5.37
CA GLY A 650 15.49 -3.27 4.55
C GLY A 650 14.00 -2.96 4.34
N PHE A 651 13.10 -3.83 4.83
CA PHE A 651 11.64 -3.64 4.72
C PHE A 651 10.98 -3.14 6.00
N PHE A 652 11.68 -3.12 7.13
CA PHE A 652 11.10 -2.78 8.42
C PHE A 652 11.93 -1.71 9.11
N ASP A 653 11.22 -0.77 9.76
CA ASP A 653 11.80 0.25 10.61
C ASP A 653 12.30 -0.37 11.92
N GLY A 654 11.67 -1.46 12.39
CA GLY A 654 12.14 -2.24 13.54
C GLY A 654 11.79 -3.73 13.46
N ALA A 655 12.46 -4.56 14.25
CA ALA A 655 12.17 -5.99 14.35
C ALA A 655 12.08 -6.45 15.81
N ILE A 656 11.18 -7.39 16.09
CA ILE A 656 10.98 -8.03 17.38
C ILE A 656 11.29 -9.52 17.19
N LEU A 657 12.30 -9.99 17.90
CA LEU A 657 12.82 -11.35 17.80
C LEU A 657 12.57 -12.15 19.09
N THR A 658 12.62 -13.46 19.00
CA THR A 658 12.63 -14.37 20.15
C THR A 658 14.06 -14.77 20.50
N PHE A 659 14.25 -15.33 21.69
CA PHE A 659 15.54 -15.89 22.10
C PHE A 659 16.06 -17.03 21.22
N LYS A 660 15.20 -17.64 20.38
CA LYS A 660 15.57 -18.72 19.45
C LYS A 660 16.14 -18.19 18.13
N ASP A 661 15.83 -16.95 17.79
CA ASP A 661 16.28 -16.35 16.54
C ASP A 661 17.77 -16.02 16.61
N LYS A 662 18.52 -16.44 15.59
CA LYS A 662 19.96 -16.21 15.46
C LYS A 662 20.21 -15.34 14.21
N PRO A 663 19.89 -14.03 14.23
CA PRO A 663 19.89 -13.21 13.03
C PRO A 663 21.30 -13.02 12.45
N LYS A 664 21.41 -13.09 11.12
CA LYS A 664 22.61 -12.71 10.37
C LYS A 664 22.19 -11.87 9.16
N GLY A 665 22.75 -10.66 9.02
CA GLY A 665 22.39 -9.77 7.91
C GLY A 665 20.96 -9.19 7.98
N LEU A 666 20.37 -9.11 9.17
CA LEU A 666 19.13 -8.36 9.41
C LEU A 666 19.45 -6.85 9.48
N TYR A 667 18.90 -6.07 8.55
CA TYR A 667 19.09 -4.62 8.46
C TYR A 667 17.82 -3.89 8.93
N ALA A 668 17.55 -3.95 10.23
CA ALA A 668 16.56 -3.10 10.92
C ALA A 668 17.31 -2.17 11.88
N PRO A 669 17.05 -0.84 11.86
CA PRO A 669 17.74 0.11 12.75
C PRO A 669 17.61 -0.21 14.24
N VAL A 670 16.47 -0.77 14.66
CA VAL A 670 16.20 -1.15 16.04
C VAL A 670 15.70 -2.60 16.09
N VAL A 671 16.27 -3.41 16.96
CA VAL A 671 15.87 -4.80 17.22
C VAL A 671 15.51 -4.97 18.70
N ALA A 672 14.25 -5.31 18.94
CA ALA A 672 13.77 -5.78 20.24
C ALA A 672 13.89 -7.31 20.34
N THR A 673 14.14 -7.81 21.54
CA THR A 673 13.99 -9.24 21.84
C THR A 673 12.96 -9.50 22.92
N LEU A 674 12.15 -10.54 22.72
CA LEU A 674 11.16 -11.09 23.67
C LEU A 674 11.86 -11.94 24.75
N SER A 675 12.94 -11.42 25.31
CA SER A 675 13.70 -12.03 26.40
C SER A 675 14.43 -10.98 27.22
N SER A 676 14.97 -11.37 28.37
CA SER A 676 15.88 -10.54 29.17
C SER A 676 17.30 -10.60 28.62
N GLY A 677 17.74 -11.79 28.19
CA GLY A 677 19.04 -11.99 27.54
C GLY A 677 19.08 -11.45 26.11
N THR A 678 20.28 -11.07 25.65
CA THR A 678 20.54 -10.52 24.30
C THR A 678 21.65 -11.28 23.57
N GLU A 679 22.18 -12.36 24.16
CA GLU A 679 23.30 -13.15 23.65
C GLU A 679 23.08 -13.77 22.27
N HIS A 680 21.83 -14.12 21.94
CA HIS A 680 21.44 -14.69 20.64
C HIS A 680 21.48 -13.66 19.49
N LEU A 681 21.56 -12.37 19.82
CA LEU A 681 21.67 -11.27 18.86
C LEU A 681 23.12 -10.88 18.54
N LYS A 682 24.10 -11.60 19.13
CA LYS A 682 25.53 -11.45 18.79
C LYS A 682 25.72 -11.84 17.31
N GLY A 683 25.95 -10.86 16.45
CA GLY A 683 26.05 -11.04 14.99
C GLY A 683 25.32 -9.98 14.16
N LEU A 684 24.50 -9.14 14.80
CA LEU A 684 23.97 -7.92 14.21
C LEU A 684 25.09 -6.89 14.00
N ALA A 685 24.90 -5.98 13.03
CA ALA A 685 25.85 -4.91 12.76
C ALA A 685 25.85 -3.87 13.90
N ASP A 686 26.99 -3.22 14.14
CA ASP A 686 27.19 -2.29 15.27
C ASP A 686 26.22 -1.10 15.29
N PHE A 687 25.63 -0.73 14.14
CA PHE A 687 24.67 0.37 14.06
C PHE A 687 23.25 -0.04 14.48
N VAL A 688 22.98 -1.32 14.71
CA VAL A 688 21.67 -1.82 15.11
C VAL A 688 21.51 -1.64 16.61
N GLU A 689 20.52 -0.83 17.01
CA GLU A 689 20.21 -0.64 18.42
C GLU A 689 19.41 -1.85 18.95
N VAL A 690 19.87 -2.45 20.05
CA VAL A 690 19.23 -3.62 20.65
C VAL A 690 18.54 -3.26 21.95
N VAL A 691 17.27 -3.65 22.09
CA VAL A 691 16.47 -3.51 23.32
C VAL A 691 15.86 -4.85 23.74
N ASN A 692 15.51 -5.00 25.01
CA ASN A 692 15.02 -6.24 25.61
C ASN A 692 13.82 -5.99 26.55
N ALA A 693 13.28 -7.05 27.18
CA ALA A 693 12.13 -6.97 28.09
C ALA A 693 12.44 -7.59 29.48
N PRO A 694 13.28 -6.94 30.30
CA PRO A 694 13.75 -7.50 31.56
C PRO A 694 12.76 -7.39 32.73
N GLU A 695 11.78 -6.47 32.70
CA GLU A 695 10.83 -6.27 33.81
C GLU A 695 9.71 -7.32 33.80
N ALA A 696 9.07 -7.54 32.65
CA ALA A 696 7.90 -8.41 32.48
C ALA A 696 8.20 -9.90 32.72
N ILE A 697 9.48 -10.29 32.66
CA ILE A 697 9.95 -11.66 32.88
C ILE A 697 10.15 -11.96 34.38
N ALA A 698 10.43 -10.94 35.18
CA ALA A 698 11.07 -11.12 36.47
C ALA A 698 10.17 -11.86 37.49
N GLU A 699 8.88 -11.53 37.53
CA GLU A 699 7.93 -12.10 38.48
C GLU A 699 7.70 -13.60 38.23
N SER A 700 7.36 -13.98 36.99
CA SER A 700 7.10 -15.38 36.64
C SER A 700 8.34 -16.26 36.86
N CYS A 701 9.55 -15.78 36.50
CA CYS A 701 10.78 -16.52 36.79
C CYS A 701 11.02 -16.71 38.29
N ALA A 702 10.75 -15.70 39.12
CA ALA A 702 10.93 -15.80 40.56
C ALA A 702 9.93 -16.77 41.21
N GLU A 703 8.68 -16.81 40.73
CA GLU A 703 7.68 -17.80 41.15
C GLU A 703 8.09 -19.21 40.75
N TYR A 704 8.56 -19.38 39.51
CA TYR A 704 9.08 -20.64 38.99
C TYR A 704 10.23 -21.17 39.85
N VAL A 705 11.22 -20.33 40.17
CA VAL A 705 12.35 -20.68 41.05
C VAL A 705 11.87 -21.19 42.41
N LEU A 706 10.93 -20.48 43.05
CA LEU A 706 10.40 -20.89 44.35
C LEU A 706 9.68 -22.24 44.25
N ALA A 707 8.83 -22.42 43.23
CA ALA A 707 8.11 -23.65 42.99
C ALA A 707 9.05 -24.85 42.76
N MET A 708 10.09 -24.64 41.95
CA MET A 708 11.09 -25.68 41.64
C MET A 708 12.00 -25.98 42.83
N ALA A 709 12.38 -24.97 43.61
CA ALA A 709 13.12 -25.18 44.86
C ALA A 709 12.31 -26.02 45.85
N LEU A 710 11.02 -25.72 46.05
CA LEU A 710 10.11 -26.52 46.87
C LEU A 710 10.01 -27.96 46.36
N SER A 711 9.79 -28.11 45.05
CA SER A 711 9.65 -29.41 44.39
C SER A 711 10.90 -30.27 44.56
N ALA A 712 12.07 -29.71 44.28
CA ALA A 712 13.35 -30.39 44.41
C ALA A 712 13.65 -30.74 45.87
N ASN A 713 13.49 -29.80 46.81
CA ASN A 713 13.77 -30.03 48.23
C ASN A 713 12.88 -31.12 48.85
N ARG A 714 11.70 -31.36 48.27
CA ARG A 714 10.76 -32.43 48.65
C ARG A 714 10.83 -33.66 47.74
N GLY A 715 11.66 -33.63 46.70
CA GLY A 715 11.80 -34.69 45.71
C GLY A 715 10.54 -35.04 44.94
N LEU A 716 9.62 -34.09 44.77
CA LEU A 716 8.26 -34.36 44.28
C LEU A 716 8.23 -35.02 42.90
N VAL A 717 9.07 -34.60 41.96
CA VAL A 717 9.11 -35.16 40.60
C VAL A 717 9.40 -36.67 40.64
N GLY A 718 10.43 -37.07 41.38
CA GLY A 718 10.80 -38.48 41.52
C GLY A 718 9.76 -39.28 42.30
N VAL A 719 9.21 -38.72 43.38
CA VAL A 719 8.16 -39.36 44.18
C VAL A 719 6.87 -39.55 43.37
N SER A 720 6.46 -38.54 42.61
CA SER A 720 5.27 -38.58 41.75
C SER A 720 5.46 -39.58 40.62
N SER A 721 6.61 -39.57 39.93
CA SER A 721 6.91 -40.54 38.87
C SER A 721 6.84 -41.98 39.39
N LYS A 722 7.45 -42.25 40.55
CA LYS A 722 7.38 -43.57 41.19
C LYS A 722 5.96 -43.94 41.61
N ALA A 723 5.20 -43.01 42.18
CA ALA A 723 3.82 -43.25 42.59
C ALA A 723 2.90 -43.56 41.39
N SER A 724 3.07 -42.85 40.27
CA SER A 724 2.31 -43.09 39.04
C SER A 724 2.65 -44.41 38.36
N ASN A 725 3.84 -44.96 38.61
CA ASN A 725 4.33 -46.22 38.03
C ASN A 725 4.24 -47.42 39.00
N ALA A 726 3.92 -47.20 40.28
CA ALA A 726 3.87 -48.27 41.30
C ALA A 726 2.50 -48.97 41.32
N THR A 727 2.49 -50.30 41.29
CA THR A 727 1.28 -51.12 41.27
C THR A 727 0.71 -51.50 42.65
N SER A 728 1.36 -51.16 43.80
CA SER A 728 0.73 -51.26 45.14
C SER A 728 1.60 -50.90 46.36
N ASP A 729 2.94 -50.75 46.26
CA ASP A 729 3.78 -50.61 47.46
C ASP A 729 3.95 -49.15 47.94
N TRP A 730 3.04 -48.71 48.81
CA TRP A 730 3.12 -47.41 49.50
C TRP A 730 4.16 -47.38 50.64
N ASN A 731 4.79 -48.52 51.00
CA ASN A 731 5.83 -48.55 52.04
C ASN A 731 7.10 -47.78 51.61
N TYR A 732 7.28 -47.54 50.31
CA TYR A 732 8.33 -46.65 49.79
C TYR A 732 8.25 -45.22 50.36
N ARG A 733 7.12 -44.80 50.96
CA ARG A 733 7.00 -43.53 51.70
C ARG A 733 8.14 -43.31 52.70
N ALA A 734 8.63 -44.36 53.35
CA ALA A 734 9.75 -44.28 54.28
C ALA A 734 11.06 -43.76 53.63
N ASN A 735 11.19 -43.90 52.30
CA ASN A 735 12.33 -43.45 51.51
C ASN A 735 12.05 -42.13 50.74
N CYS A 736 10.96 -41.42 51.08
CA CYS A 736 10.54 -40.17 50.44
C CYS A 736 10.80 -38.94 51.32
N GLU A 737 11.75 -39.00 52.25
CA GLU A 737 12.05 -37.86 53.13
C GLU A 737 12.55 -36.67 52.32
N GLY A 738 11.91 -35.53 52.55
CA GLY A 738 12.26 -34.24 51.98
C GLY A 738 12.58 -33.23 53.08
N LYS A 739 13.14 -32.09 52.70
CA LYS A 739 13.50 -31.03 53.65
C LYS A 739 12.47 -29.90 53.66
N THR A 740 12.37 -29.22 54.80
CA THR A 740 11.54 -28.01 54.98
C THR A 740 12.37 -26.77 54.63
N LEU A 741 11.78 -25.77 53.97
CA LEU A 741 12.49 -24.52 53.61
C LEU A 741 12.80 -23.61 54.82
N GLN A 742 12.03 -23.72 55.89
CA GLN A 742 12.20 -22.87 57.07
C GLN A 742 13.65 -22.92 57.57
N ASN A 743 14.24 -21.74 57.77
CA ASN A 743 15.64 -21.52 58.19
C ASN A 743 16.73 -22.00 57.21
N MET A 744 16.39 -22.47 56.00
CA MET A 744 17.41 -22.83 55.01
C MET A 744 18.21 -21.61 54.57
N HIS A 745 19.50 -21.85 54.26
CA HIS A 745 20.36 -20.86 53.63
C HIS A 745 20.16 -20.90 52.11
N VAL A 746 19.69 -19.80 51.54
CA VAL A 746 19.54 -19.64 50.09
C VAL A 746 20.65 -18.74 49.55
N GLY A 747 21.46 -19.27 48.63
CA GLY A 747 22.50 -18.55 47.92
C GLY A 747 22.06 -18.20 46.51
N ILE A 748 21.99 -16.90 46.19
CA ILE A 748 21.55 -16.41 44.89
C ILE A 748 22.76 -15.91 44.09
N VAL A 749 23.00 -16.49 42.92
CA VAL A 749 24.05 -16.05 42.00
C VAL A 749 23.42 -15.25 40.87
N GLY A 750 23.73 -13.94 40.85
CA GLY A 750 23.08 -12.96 40.01
C GLY A 750 22.01 -12.18 40.78
N MET A 751 22.28 -10.89 41.02
CA MET A 751 21.36 -10.01 41.75
C MET A 751 20.81 -8.91 40.85
N GLY A 752 20.09 -9.35 39.81
CA GLY A 752 19.26 -8.51 38.95
C GLY A 752 17.80 -8.49 39.41
N ARG A 753 16.87 -8.20 38.49
CA ARG A 753 15.42 -8.15 38.76
C ARG A 753 14.87 -9.46 39.29
N ILE A 754 15.18 -10.57 38.60
CA ILE A 754 14.80 -11.93 39.03
C ILE A 754 15.37 -12.22 40.42
N GLY A 755 16.67 -12.03 40.62
CA GLY A 755 17.34 -12.30 41.90
C GLY A 755 16.75 -11.53 43.09
N ALA A 756 16.36 -10.28 42.89
CA ALA A 756 15.74 -9.46 43.94
C ALA A 756 14.34 -9.99 44.34
N LEU A 757 13.54 -10.41 43.37
CA LEU A 757 12.23 -11.02 43.63
C LEU A 757 12.36 -12.41 44.25
N VAL A 758 13.32 -13.21 43.79
CA VAL A 758 13.68 -14.50 44.40
C VAL A 758 14.04 -14.31 45.87
N ALA A 759 14.92 -13.37 46.20
CA ALA A 759 15.29 -13.06 47.58
C ALA A 759 14.06 -12.68 48.42
N THR A 760 13.21 -11.81 47.90
CA THR A 760 11.97 -11.39 48.56
C THR A 760 11.05 -12.57 48.85
N LYS A 761 10.85 -13.45 47.87
CA LYS A 761 9.97 -14.63 48.00
C LYS A 761 10.53 -15.64 49.01
N PHE A 762 11.84 -15.94 48.98
CA PHE A 762 12.44 -16.87 49.94
C PHE A 762 12.38 -16.38 51.39
N ASN A 763 12.61 -15.10 51.64
CA ASN A 763 12.42 -14.53 52.99
C ASN A 763 10.96 -14.68 53.47
N ARG A 764 9.99 -14.43 52.58
CA ARG A 764 8.55 -14.54 52.91
C ARG A 764 8.10 -15.96 53.25
N VAL A 765 8.77 -16.98 52.72
CA VAL A 765 8.49 -18.40 53.06
C VAL A 765 9.34 -18.93 54.22
N GLY A 766 10.03 -18.04 54.96
CA GLY A 766 10.73 -18.37 56.19
C GLY A 766 12.18 -18.83 56.04
N CYS A 767 12.81 -18.60 54.88
CA CYS A 767 14.26 -18.76 54.73
C CYS A 767 14.96 -17.54 55.36
N ASN A 768 15.45 -17.69 56.59
CA ASN A 768 15.97 -16.57 57.37
C ASN A 768 17.43 -16.19 57.03
N ASN A 769 18.08 -16.91 56.11
CA ASN A 769 19.44 -16.65 55.67
C ASN A 769 19.51 -16.63 54.14
N VAL A 770 19.16 -15.50 53.53
CA VAL A 770 19.32 -15.29 52.08
C VAL A 770 20.58 -14.47 51.82
N THR A 771 21.51 -15.05 51.07
CA THR A 771 22.75 -14.39 50.62
C THR A 771 22.79 -14.31 49.11
N TYR A 772 23.54 -13.35 48.56
CA TYR A 772 23.74 -13.26 47.13
C TYR A 772 25.16 -12.89 46.74
N ASN A 773 25.54 -13.35 45.55
CA ASN A 773 26.75 -12.94 44.86
C ASN A 773 26.41 -12.17 43.57
N SER A 774 27.13 -11.08 43.35
CA SER A 774 27.12 -10.31 42.10
C SER A 774 28.37 -9.43 42.03
N ARG A 775 28.62 -8.79 40.89
CA ARG A 775 29.80 -7.91 40.69
C ARG A 775 29.93 -6.78 41.71
N SER A 776 28.81 -6.32 42.28
CA SER A 776 28.78 -5.18 43.20
C SER A 776 27.65 -5.36 44.21
N GLN A 777 27.84 -4.93 45.45
CA GLN A 777 26.76 -4.84 46.42
C GLN A 777 25.61 -3.97 45.89
N LYS A 778 24.37 -4.42 46.13
CA LYS A 778 23.12 -3.75 45.78
C LYS A 778 22.43 -3.24 47.04
N ASN A 779 21.85 -2.05 46.93
CA ASN A 779 21.13 -1.39 48.02
C ASN A 779 19.65 -1.77 48.02
N GLY A 780 19.03 -1.82 49.19
CA GLY A 780 17.58 -2.02 49.33
C GLY A 780 17.07 -3.43 49.03
N ILE A 781 17.95 -4.42 48.95
CA ILE A 781 17.59 -5.82 48.68
C ILE A 781 17.52 -6.59 50.02
N PRO A 782 16.50 -7.44 50.23
CA PRO A 782 16.37 -8.25 51.44
C PRO A 782 17.32 -9.47 51.43
N ALA A 783 18.60 -9.29 51.13
CA ALA A 783 19.60 -10.36 51.13
C ALA A 783 20.97 -9.81 51.51
N LYS A 784 21.81 -10.66 52.11
CA LYS A 784 23.19 -10.30 52.49
C LYS A 784 24.13 -10.48 51.30
N PHE A 785 24.98 -9.49 51.05
CA PHE A 785 25.98 -9.57 49.99
C PHE A 785 27.15 -10.46 50.44
N GLU A 786 27.54 -11.40 49.58
CA GLU A 786 28.74 -12.22 49.72
C GLU A 786 29.59 -12.07 48.46
N GLN A 787 30.79 -11.49 48.62
CA GLN A 787 31.70 -11.23 47.50
C GLN A 787 32.38 -12.51 47.02
N ASN A 788 32.65 -13.45 47.93
CA ASN A 788 33.30 -14.72 47.62
C ASN A 788 32.23 -15.76 47.22
N LEU A 789 32.16 -16.06 45.92
CA LEU A 789 31.20 -17.03 45.39
C LEU A 789 31.34 -18.40 46.07
N ASP A 790 32.55 -18.90 46.28
CA ASP A 790 32.78 -20.23 46.84
C ASP A 790 32.28 -20.33 48.29
N MET A 791 32.42 -19.26 49.08
CA MET A 791 31.85 -19.18 50.44
C MET A 791 30.32 -19.22 50.43
N LEU A 792 29.69 -18.55 49.45
CA LEU A 792 28.23 -18.63 49.26
C LEU A 792 27.81 -20.07 48.93
N LEU A 793 28.52 -20.75 48.03
CA LEU A 793 28.21 -22.12 47.62
C LEU A 793 28.36 -23.13 48.76
N GLN A 794 29.40 -22.99 49.57
CA GLN A 794 29.67 -23.86 50.73
C GLN A 794 28.63 -23.72 51.85
N GLY A 795 28.03 -22.53 52.01
CA GLY A 795 27.03 -22.28 53.06
C GLY A 795 25.60 -22.65 52.68
N SER A 796 25.27 -22.59 51.39
CA SER A 796 23.89 -22.60 50.90
C SER A 796 23.27 -24.00 50.85
N ASP A 797 22.08 -24.17 51.44
CA ASP A 797 21.24 -25.35 51.26
C ASP A 797 20.59 -25.38 49.87
N ILE A 798 20.29 -24.19 49.34
CA ILE A 798 19.70 -23.99 48.01
C ILE A 798 20.54 -22.95 47.27
N VAL A 799 21.08 -23.32 46.12
CA VAL A 799 21.77 -22.39 45.22
C VAL A 799 20.86 -22.07 44.05
N VAL A 800 20.60 -20.78 43.82
CA VAL A 800 19.79 -20.29 42.71
C VAL A 800 20.67 -19.55 41.71
N LEU A 801 20.65 -19.98 40.44
CA LEU A 801 21.33 -19.29 39.35
C LEU A 801 20.33 -18.48 38.54
N CYS A 802 20.52 -17.16 38.53
CA CYS A 802 19.74 -16.21 37.72
C CYS A 802 20.62 -15.09 37.16
N CYS A 803 21.90 -15.40 36.93
CA CYS A 803 22.87 -14.51 36.31
C CYS A 803 22.82 -14.58 34.77
N ASP A 804 23.15 -13.46 34.14
CA ASP A 804 23.27 -13.38 32.67
C ASP A 804 24.48 -14.18 32.16
N LEU A 805 24.37 -14.71 30.93
CA LEU A 805 25.49 -15.36 30.25
C LEU A 805 26.44 -14.33 29.62
N ASN A 806 27.69 -14.34 30.06
CA ASN A 806 28.78 -13.53 29.53
C ASN A 806 30.11 -14.27 29.75
N ASP A 807 31.23 -13.65 29.34
CA ASP A 807 32.54 -14.31 29.40
C ASP A 807 32.99 -14.67 30.82
N SER A 808 32.52 -13.94 31.85
CA SER A 808 32.83 -14.23 33.25
C SER A 808 31.91 -15.28 33.89
N THR A 809 30.72 -15.51 33.33
CA THR A 809 29.74 -16.48 33.87
C THR A 809 29.71 -17.79 33.09
N LYS A 810 30.27 -17.83 31.88
CA LYS A 810 30.39 -19.05 31.07
C LYS A 810 31.29 -20.07 31.78
N GLY A 811 30.77 -21.27 32.02
CA GLY A 811 31.48 -22.31 32.77
C GLY A 811 31.75 -21.94 34.24
N MET A 812 31.05 -20.94 34.79
CA MET A 812 31.24 -20.51 36.17
C MET A 812 30.95 -21.62 37.17
N PHE A 813 30.02 -22.53 36.86
CA PHE A 813 29.75 -23.73 37.65
C PHE A 813 30.44 -24.94 37.02
N ASP A 814 31.74 -25.03 37.24
CA ASP A 814 32.59 -26.15 36.86
C ASP A 814 32.55 -27.31 37.88
N ALA A 815 33.28 -28.39 37.60
CA ALA A 815 33.36 -29.55 38.49
C ALA A 815 33.87 -29.24 39.90
N GLU A 816 34.81 -28.30 40.06
CA GLU A 816 35.36 -27.96 41.37
C GLU A 816 34.33 -27.22 42.22
N ARG A 817 33.63 -26.23 41.65
CA ARG A 817 32.60 -25.48 42.36
C ARG A 817 31.37 -26.30 42.68
N ILE A 818 30.92 -27.15 41.75
CA ILE A 818 29.78 -28.06 42.02
C ILE A 818 30.12 -28.99 43.18
N LYS A 819 31.34 -29.56 43.19
CA LYS A 819 31.83 -30.39 44.29
C LYS A 819 32.00 -29.62 45.61
N GLY A 820 32.36 -28.35 45.53
CA GLY A 820 32.50 -27.44 46.66
C GLY A 820 31.19 -26.95 47.26
N MET A 821 30.04 -27.23 46.63
CA MET A 821 28.72 -26.92 47.19
C MET A 821 28.48 -27.68 48.50
N LYS A 822 27.66 -27.11 49.39
CA LYS A 822 27.24 -27.80 50.62
C LYS A 822 26.67 -29.18 50.31
N LYS A 823 27.19 -30.22 50.96
CA LYS A 823 26.74 -31.60 50.75
C LYS A 823 25.22 -31.73 50.96
N GLY A 824 24.53 -32.26 49.96
CA GLY A 824 23.08 -32.44 49.99
C GLY A 824 22.29 -31.17 49.63
N SER A 825 22.94 -30.18 49.03
CA SER A 825 22.28 -28.96 48.55
C SER A 825 21.41 -29.22 47.32
N VAL A 826 20.58 -28.23 47.00
CA VAL A 826 19.74 -28.19 45.80
C VAL A 826 20.21 -27.06 44.90
N LEU A 827 20.34 -27.34 43.60
CA LEU A 827 20.61 -26.33 42.57
C LEU A 827 19.31 -26.00 41.81
N VAL A 828 18.98 -24.73 41.63
CA VAL A 828 17.88 -24.29 40.76
C VAL A 828 18.41 -23.23 39.80
N SER A 829 18.38 -23.51 38.49
CA SER A 829 18.88 -22.60 37.47
C SER A 829 17.78 -22.15 36.54
N VAL A 830 17.61 -20.82 36.45
CA VAL A 830 16.92 -20.12 35.36
C VAL A 830 17.92 -19.29 34.53
N ALA A 831 19.22 -19.51 34.73
CA ALA A 831 20.29 -18.97 33.89
C ALA A 831 20.45 -19.81 32.62
N ARG A 832 21.19 -19.27 31.65
CA ARG A 832 21.48 -20.00 30.40
C ARG A 832 22.36 -21.23 30.64
N SER A 833 22.14 -22.28 29.85
CA SER A 833 22.83 -23.57 29.99
C SER A 833 24.36 -23.49 30.03
N PRO A 834 25.07 -22.60 29.29
CA PRO A 834 26.53 -22.55 29.33
C PRO A 834 27.13 -21.97 30.62
N VAL A 835 26.31 -21.52 31.58
CA VAL A 835 26.78 -21.14 32.92
C VAL A 835 27.26 -22.35 33.72
N ILE A 836 26.67 -23.52 33.45
CA ILE A 836 26.93 -24.77 34.15
C ILE A 836 27.72 -25.71 33.20
N ASP A 837 28.78 -26.31 33.72
CA ASP A 837 29.35 -27.51 33.10
C ASP A 837 28.36 -28.67 33.32
N PHE A 838 27.52 -28.90 32.31
CA PHE A 838 26.42 -29.87 32.41
C PHE A 838 26.91 -31.31 32.63
N PRO A 839 27.97 -31.80 31.95
CA PRO A 839 28.61 -33.07 32.31
C PRO A 839 29.07 -33.14 33.76
N ALA A 840 29.70 -32.08 34.30
CA ALA A 840 30.14 -32.07 35.69
C ALA A 840 28.96 -32.12 36.68
N LEU A 841 27.85 -31.42 36.38
CA LEU A 841 26.62 -31.49 37.17
C LEU A 841 26.05 -32.91 37.21
N VAL A 842 25.99 -33.58 36.06
CA VAL A 842 25.50 -34.96 35.94
C VAL A 842 26.38 -35.91 36.75
N THR A 843 27.70 -35.79 36.67
CA THR A 843 28.64 -36.60 37.46
C THR A 843 28.48 -36.36 38.96
N ALA A 844 28.37 -35.09 39.37
CA ALA A 844 28.18 -34.74 40.78
C ALA A 844 26.89 -35.33 41.37
N LEU A 845 25.79 -35.37 40.60
CA LEU A 845 24.53 -35.98 41.03
C LEU A 845 24.62 -37.51 41.16
N LYS A 846 25.47 -38.17 40.36
CA LYS A 846 25.72 -39.63 40.44
C LYS A 846 26.59 -40.00 41.63
N GLU A 847 27.63 -39.22 41.88
CA GLU A 847 28.71 -39.54 42.83
C GLU A 847 28.51 -38.93 44.22
N ASP A 848 27.35 -38.34 44.51
CA ASP A 848 27.07 -37.58 45.76
C ASP A 848 28.08 -36.41 45.96
N GLY A 849 28.44 -35.76 44.85
CA GLY A 849 29.45 -34.72 44.73
C GLY A 849 28.95 -33.32 45.07
N GLY A 850 28.42 -33.13 46.29
CA GLY A 850 28.00 -31.82 46.82
C GLY A 850 26.51 -31.51 46.59
N VAL A 851 26.03 -31.63 45.35
CA VAL A 851 24.62 -31.40 44.99
C VAL A 851 23.81 -32.70 45.03
N SER A 852 22.65 -32.69 45.69
CA SER A 852 21.76 -33.87 45.75
C SER A 852 20.68 -33.87 44.67
N ARG A 853 20.23 -32.67 44.28
CA ARG A 853 19.20 -32.47 43.27
C ARG A 853 19.43 -31.16 42.53
N ALA A 854 19.07 -31.14 41.26
CA ALA A 854 19.13 -29.95 40.43
C ALA A 854 17.86 -29.80 39.59
N VAL A 855 17.45 -28.54 39.40
CA VAL A 855 16.43 -28.14 38.43
C VAL A 855 17.07 -27.13 37.50
N VAL A 856 17.01 -27.36 36.20
CA VAL A 856 17.57 -26.46 35.19
C VAL A 856 16.50 -26.18 34.13
N ASP A 857 16.18 -24.91 33.92
CA ASP A 857 15.21 -24.47 32.92
C ASP A 857 15.83 -24.23 31.54
N ASP A 858 17.14 -24.45 31.38
CA ASP A 858 17.83 -24.38 30.11
C ASP A 858 18.87 -25.49 30.03
N ALA A 859 18.93 -26.21 28.91
CA ALA A 859 19.85 -27.34 28.70
C ALA A 859 20.59 -27.20 27.36
N PRO A 860 21.76 -27.86 27.18
CA PRO A 860 22.46 -27.89 25.90
C PRO A 860 21.61 -28.47 24.75
N GLU A 861 21.79 -27.97 23.53
CA GLU A 861 21.00 -28.39 22.35
C GLU A 861 21.19 -29.87 21.98
N ASP A 862 22.35 -30.45 22.31
CA ASP A 862 22.72 -31.85 22.07
C ASP A 862 22.27 -32.80 23.20
N PHE A 863 21.45 -32.33 24.14
CA PHE A 863 20.90 -33.15 25.20
C PHE A 863 19.78 -34.08 24.68
N VAL A 864 20.12 -35.34 24.37
CA VAL A 864 19.23 -36.26 23.64
C VAL A 864 18.28 -37.07 24.55
N SER A 865 18.73 -37.60 25.69
CA SER A 865 17.88 -38.24 26.72
C SER A 865 18.69 -38.74 27.93
N TRP A 866 17.97 -39.17 28.97
CA TRP A 866 18.49 -39.75 30.20
C TRP A 866 18.72 -41.26 30.04
N ASP A 867 19.95 -41.72 29.82
CA ASP A 867 20.24 -43.17 29.86
C ASP A 867 21.52 -43.55 30.63
N GLU A 868 22.15 -42.60 31.31
CA GLU A 868 23.35 -42.88 32.09
C GLU A 868 23.15 -42.47 33.56
N GLY A 869 22.53 -43.32 34.39
CA GLY A 869 22.81 -43.39 35.84
C GLY A 869 22.38 -42.25 36.79
N VAL A 870 21.72 -41.17 36.35
CA VAL A 870 21.10 -40.19 37.28
C VAL A 870 19.72 -40.68 37.69
N GLY A 871 19.46 -40.83 38.99
CA GLY A 871 18.20 -41.35 39.50
C GLY A 871 17.00 -40.46 39.15
N GLN A 872 15.84 -41.07 38.87
CA GLN A 872 14.59 -40.33 38.59
C GLN A 872 14.29 -39.28 39.67
N GLY A 873 14.25 -38.01 39.27
CA GLY A 873 13.96 -36.86 40.14
C GLY A 873 15.19 -36.25 40.85
N GLN A 874 16.42 -36.69 40.55
CA GLN A 874 17.64 -35.98 40.96
C GLN A 874 17.94 -34.80 40.04
N LEU A 875 17.74 -34.92 38.73
CA LEU A 875 17.83 -33.81 37.79
C LEU A 875 16.46 -33.60 37.13
N THR A 876 15.95 -32.38 37.18
CA THR A 876 14.74 -31.95 36.48
C THR A 876 15.13 -30.92 35.43
N VAL A 877 14.86 -31.21 34.16
CA VAL A 877 15.06 -30.27 33.05
C VAL A 877 13.69 -29.83 32.55
N THR A 878 13.50 -28.53 32.39
CA THR A 878 12.29 -27.96 31.80
C THR A 878 12.61 -27.22 30.51
N ALA A 879 11.60 -27.08 29.64
CA ALA A 879 11.76 -26.60 28.27
C ALA A 879 11.83 -25.07 28.17
N HIS A 880 12.63 -24.42 29.02
CA HIS A 880 12.77 -22.96 29.05
C HIS A 880 11.45 -22.23 29.28
N ILE A 881 10.76 -22.61 30.35
CA ILE A 881 9.39 -22.19 30.65
C ILE A 881 9.26 -21.27 31.86
N ALA A 882 10.35 -20.86 32.52
CA ALA A 882 10.27 -20.08 33.76
C ALA A 882 9.49 -18.76 33.59
N SER A 883 9.58 -18.11 32.43
CA SER A 883 8.82 -16.90 32.09
C SER A 883 7.54 -17.18 31.30
N ASN A 884 7.25 -18.43 30.98
CA ASN A 884 6.28 -18.80 29.95
C ASN A 884 4.85 -18.91 30.50
N THR A 885 4.32 -17.83 31.04
CA THR A 885 2.95 -17.72 31.57
C THR A 885 2.05 -16.92 30.60
N GLU A 886 0.73 -17.06 30.72
CA GLU A 886 -0.23 -16.34 29.86
C GLU A 886 -0.08 -14.82 29.98
N ASP A 887 0.02 -14.31 31.21
CA ASP A 887 0.23 -12.90 31.49
C ASP A 887 1.60 -12.41 31.01
N SER A 888 2.68 -13.16 31.30
CA SER A 888 4.04 -12.72 30.97
C SER A 888 4.27 -12.65 29.46
N ARG A 889 3.70 -13.55 28.63
CA ARG A 889 3.86 -13.46 27.17
C ARG A 889 3.38 -12.12 26.59
N ARG A 890 2.20 -11.68 27.04
CA ARG A 890 1.61 -10.40 26.62
C ARG A 890 2.48 -9.24 27.12
N ASP A 891 2.87 -9.27 28.38
CA ASP A 891 3.59 -8.18 29.01
C ASP A 891 5.03 -8.05 28.47
N ILE A 892 5.70 -9.17 28.15
CA ILE A 892 7.00 -9.22 27.46
C ILE A 892 6.91 -8.56 26.09
N PHE A 893 5.88 -8.90 25.31
CA PHE A 893 5.67 -8.27 24.00
C PHE A 893 5.47 -6.76 24.13
N HIS A 894 4.62 -6.31 25.06
CA HIS A 894 4.36 -4.89 25.27
C HIS A 894 5.60 -4.13 25.77
N GLU A 895 6.38 -4.70 26.68
CA GLU A 895 7.62 -4.08 27.15
C GLU A 895 8.66 -3.99 26.03
N ALA A 896 8.91 -5.09 25.31
CA ALA A 896 9.86 -5.13 24.20
C ALA A 896 9.46 -4.13 23.10
N PHE A 897 8.17 -4.11 22.75
CA PHE A 897 7.61 -3.16 21.79
C PHE A 897 7.75 -1.72 22.26
N ALA A 898 7.40 -1.41 23.52
CA ALA A 898 7.49 -0.07 24.06
C ALA A 898 8.95 0.43 24.05
N ASN A 899 9.90 -0.41 24.47
CA ASN A 899 11.32 -0.09 24.44
C ASN A 899 11.80 0.18 23.01
N MET A 900 11.38 -0.63 22.03
CA MET A 900 11.72 -0.40 20.62
C MET A 900 11.07 0.88 20.07
N ALA A 901 9.79 1.10 20.37
CA ALA A 901 9.03 2.26 19.89
C ALA A 901 9.63 3.60 20.37
N THR A 902 10.29 3.63 21.53
CA THR A 902 11.02 4.85 21.97
C THR A 902 12.26 5.18 21.15
N LYS A 903 12.76 4.21 20.36
CA LYS A 903 13.95 4.35 19.51
C LYS A 903 13.62 4.62 18.05
N LEU A 904 12.41 4.28 17.62
CA LEU A 904 11.88 4.46 16.25
C LEU A 904 11.23 5.83 16.05
#